data_AF-A0A147BP77-F1
#
_entry.id   AF-A0A147BP77-F1
#
_cell.length_a   1.000
_cell.length_b   1.000
_cell.length_c   1.000
_cell.angle_alpha   90.00
_cell.angle_beta   90.00
_cell.angle_gamma   90.00
#
_symmetry.space_group_name_H-M   'P 1'
#
loop_
_entity.id
_entity.type
_entity.pdbx_description
1 polymer ?
#
loop_
_entity_poly.entity_id
_entity_poly.type
_entity_poly.pdbx_seq_one_letter_code
_entity_poly.pdbx_strand_id
1 'polypeptide(L)'
;KRVIELERQLNLERKRRRQAETEQERLHKSLKRVLSKDQIRVLEKGTMRGSSWSPESLQRALHLKVACGSKGYDFVKENVVPLPAKRTLQKQTEHIKFRPGILEDVFSALKQKVSSMKPEERHACLLMDEMQISPGLDYDASTGSIIGRPTIGASNPAAKEELATHALVFMLAGMTSRWKQAVAYHFTSSSFNAKKCKECLFEVIQRAEAVGITVSAVVTDMGSGNTAIWRLCNVHATKYGKPNTSCPHPCGNGRQLHFLADAPHLLKNLRGHLVRGQQILLDRLTVEKHNLPSNKVSLEHVRQACKIDDAHQLKLMPHLKSRDLDPNHFEKMNVASAHALLHHSTAAALRYLVNRSQLPKEALTTAFFLEQVFRWFTIMTSRTMKTALSELCPQKADEAKKFLQDFIELFTNLLIVDKEGKRAWKPVQTGAVISTMSALSLRKYFIVEQEFKFLMLSRLSQDALENLFSSIRFKTPVPRVREFKCTFRIIVLAQFSQPSRHGSYAVDESQDLLLFLKDKKELVKDCEDDVAEAVDDGILELCEEEQDSLEYFAGYIAYAVIRRHKLCRACQSSLVDGSKRIPELVALKFYAKQGRNPLKVPSEPLAELMRACEQLFRSNETRLLDSKCSIESLKKSMEERVDLYEKFPVCHSVAEKAAAHFFLCRLRFALKQRNMELLSKLRQSGKCGSKSVGMRVLSQNVS
;
A
#
# COMPACT_ATOMS: atom_id res chain seq x y z
N LYS A 1 56.95 -49.63 27.25
CA LYS A 1 55.73 -50.14 26.56
C LYS A 1 54.51 -49.25 26.80
N ARG A 2 54.04 -49.11 28.05
CA ARG A 2 52.84 -48.28 28.38
C ARG A 2 52.98 -46.78 28.06
N VAL A 3 54.18 -46.20 28.21
CA VAL A 3 54.46 -44.81 27.83
C VAL A 3 54.35 -44.59 26.32
N ILE A 4 54.93 -45.50 25.52
CA ILE A 4 54.88 -45.47 24.05
C ILE A 4 53.44 -45.62 23.53
N GLU A 5 52.63 -46.46 24.18
CA GLU A 5 51.19 -46.62 23.89
C GLU A 5 50.43 -45.30 24.11
N LEU A 6 50.65 -44.64 25.24
CA LEU A 6 50.03 -43.37 25.61
C LEU A 6 50.47 -42.23 24.68
N GLU A 7 51.74 -42.17 24.28
CA GLU A 7 52.25 -41.20 23.30
C GLU A 7 51.59 -41.38 21.93
N ARG A 8 51.38 -42.63 21.51
CA ARG A 8 50.69 -42.95 20.25
C ARG A 8 49.21 -42.53 20.31
N GLN A 9 48.52 -42.76 21.43
CA GLN A 9 47.15 -42.30 21.65
C GLN A 9 47.06 -40.77 21.66
N LEU A 10 47.97 -40.08 22.37
CA LEU A 10 48.02 -38.62 22.42
C LEU A 10 48.25 -38.01 21.04
N ASN A 11 49.14 -38.59 20.23
CA ASN A 11 49.39 -38.14 18.86
C ASN A 11 48.17 -38.35 17.95
N LEU A 12 47.45 -39.46 18.11
CA LEU A 12 46.22 -39.73 17.36
C LEU A 12 45.13 -38.72 17.72
N GLU A 13 44.93 -38.43 19.01
CA GLU A 13 43.95 -37.44 19.47
C GLU A 13 44.32 -36.02 19.05
N ARG A 14 45.61 -35.65 19.08
CA ARG A 14 46.08 -34.37 18.52
C ARG A 14 45.80 -34.25 17.02
N LYS A 15 45.96 -35.33 16.26
CA LYS A 15 45.66 -35.35 14.82
C LYS A 15 44.15 -35.20 14.57
N ARG A 16 43.31 -35.91 15.32
CA ARG A 16 41.84 -35.78 15.28
C ARG A 16 41.39 -34.36 15.61
N ARG A 17 41.96 -33.75 16.65
CA ARG A 17 41.66 -32.37 17.05
C ARG A 17 41.98 -31.39 15.93
N ARG A 18 43.18 -31.47 15.33
CA ARG A 18 43.58 -30.62 14.20
C ARG A 18 42.63 -30.76 13.01
N GLN A 19 42.25 -32.00 12.66
CA GLN A 19 41.30 -32.26 11.57
C GLN A 19 39.92 -31.63 11.85
N ALA A 20 39.40 -31.80 13.07
CA ALA A 20 38.14 -31.19 13.49
C ALA A 20 38.21 -29.65 13.49
N GLU A 21 39.32 -29.06 13.95
CA GLU A 21 39.57 -27.61 13.89
C GLU A 21 39.56 -27.10 12.43
N THR A 22 40.22 -27.82 11.50
CA THR A 22 40.25 -27.42 10.08
C THR A 22 38.88 -27.53 9.43
N GLU A 23 38.11 -28.58 9.76
CA GLU A 23 36.75 -28.76 9.26
C GLU A 23 35.80 -27.69 9.80
N GLN A 24 35.91 -27.37 11.09
CA GLN A 24 35.14 -26.29 11.72
C GLN A 24 35.44 -24.94 11.07
N GLU A 25 36.72 -24.61 10.80
CA GLU A 25 37.08 -23.39 10.09
C GLU A 25 36.51 -23.34 8.66
N ARG A 26 36.56 -24.46 7.95
CA ARG A 26 35.99 -24.56 6.59
C ARG A 26 34.48 -24.37 6.60
N LEU A 27 33.77 -24.98 7.55
CA LEU A 27 32.33 -24.81 7.73
C LEU A 27 31.99 -23.38 8.11
N HIS A 28 32.71 -22.78 9.05
CA HIS A 28 32.51 -21.41 9.49
C HIS A 28 32.74 -20.41 8.33
N LYS A 29 33.75 -20.65 7.49
CA LYS A 29 34.01 -19.86 6.27
C LYS A 29 32.88 -20.01 5.23
N SER A 30 32.31 -21.20 5.09
CA SER A 30 31.15 -21.45 4.24
C SER A 30 29.90 -20.72 4.75
N LEU A 31 29.60 -20.84 6.04
CA LEU A 31 28.44 -20.20 6.68
C LEU A 31 28.50 -18.67 6.60
N LYS A 32 29.67 -18.06 6.78
CA LYS A 32 29.87 -16.59 6.65
C LYS A 32 29.50 -16.04 5.27
N ARG A 33 29.44 -16.87 4.21
CA ARG A 33 28.99 -16.43 2.88
C ARG A 33 27.48 -16.23 2.80
N VAL A 34 26.72 -16.91 3.66
CA VAL A 34 25.24 -16.96 3.60
C VAL A 34 24.62 -16.27 4.81
N LEU A 35 25.18 -16.48 5.99
CA LEU A 35 24.65 -16.05 7.28
C LEU A 35 25.45 -14.88 7.85
N SER A 36 24.74 -14.00 8.57
CA SER A 36 25.36 -12.94 9.34
C SER A 36 26.05 -13.47 10.61
N LYS A 37 26.96 -12.67 11.18
CA LYS A 37 27.74 -13.06 12.36
C LYS A 37 26.85 -13.44 13.56
N ASP A 38 25.72 -12.75 13.74
CA ASP A 38 24.76 -13.04 14.80
C ASP A 38 23.95 -14.31 14.54
N GLN A 39 23.62 -14.62 13.28
CA GLN A 39 22.99 -15.90 12.93
C GLN A 39 23.91 -17.09 13.22
N ILE A 40 25.19 -16.97 12.89
CA ILE A 40 26.18 -18.01 13.18
C ILE A 40 26.32 -18.21 14.70
N ARG A 41 26.42 -17.13 15.46
CA ARG A 41 26.46 -17.20 16.94
C ARG A 41 25.25 -17.91 17.53
N VAL A 42 24.06 -17.72 16.95
CA VAL A 42 22.84 -18.40 17.38
C VAL A 42 22.90 -19.90 17.09
N LEU A 43 23.47 -20.31 15.95
CA LEU A 43 23.71 -21.72 15.64
C LEU A 43 24.69 -22.34 16.64
N GLU A 44 25.80 -21.65 16.93
CA GLU A 44 26.81 -22.11 17.90
C GLU A 44 26.22 -22.26 19.32
N LYS A 45 25.33 -21.35 19.73
CA LYS A 45 24.64 -21.40 21.02
C LYS A 45 23.58 -22.52 21.10
N GLY A 46 23.09 -23.01 19.96
CA GLY A 46 21.99 -23.99 19.90
C GLY A 46 20.61 -23.46 20.35
N THR A 47 20.48 -22.16 20.66
CA THR A 47 19.20 -21.56 21.04
C THR A 47 19.04 -20.12 20.55
N MET A 48 17.83 -19.81 20.06
CA MET A 48 17.45 -18.45 19.67
C MET A 48 17.04 -17.58 20.87
N ARG A 49 16.85 -18.15 22.07
CA ARG A 49 16.38 -17.41 23.24
C ARG A 49 17.48 -16.50 23.80
N GLY A 50 17.11 -15.24 24.04
CA GLY A 50 17.99 -14.22 24.61
C GLY A 50 19.08 -13.73 23.66
N SER A 51 19.00 -14.04 22.37
CA SER A 51 19.99 -13.61 21.37
C SER A 51 19.65 -12.22 20.85
N SER A 52 20.64 -11.32 20.84
CA SER A 52 20.55 -10.02 20.16
C SER A 52 20.75 -10.20 18.66
N TRP A 53 19.96 -9.46 17.87
CA TRP A 53 20.01 -9.51 16.42
C TRP A 53 20.63 -8.23 15.88
N SER A 54 21.52 -8.36 14.90
CA SER A 54 22.08 -7.23 14.19
C SER A 54 20.99 -6.52 13.38
N PRO A 55 21.13 -5.21 13.12
CA PRO A 55 20.26 -4.47 12.22
C PRO A 55 20.13 -5.13 10.84
N GLU A 56 21.25 -5.60 10.27
CA GLU A 56 21.28 -6.33 9.00
C GLU A 56 20.42 -7.61 9.03
N SER A 57 20.50 -8.41 10.09
CA SER A 57 19.65 -9.59 10.26
C SER A 57 18.17 -9.23 10.40
N LEU A 58 17.85 -8.17 11.13
CA LEU A 58 16.47 -7.68 11.28
C LEU A 58 15.91 -7.21 9.93
N GLN A 59 16.73 -6.53 9.14
CA GLN A 59 16.41 -6.06 7.80
C GLN A 59 16.14 -7.23 6.84
N ARG A 60 17.08 -8.18 6.74
CA ARG A 60 16.89 -9.41 5.93
C ARG A 60 15.65 -10.19 6.36
N ALA A 61 15.39 -10.25 7.67
CA ALA A 61 14.20 -10.89 8.21
C ALA A 61 12.90 -10.15 7.85
N LEU A 62 12.87 -8.82 7.88
CA LEU A 62 11.72 -8.02 7.42
C LEU A 62 11.45 -8.26 5.94
N HIS A 63 12.50 -8.28 5.11
CA HIS A 63 12.40 -8.59 3.67
C HIS A 63 11.81 -9.96 3.41
N LEU A 64 12.36 -10.99 4.06
CA LEU A 64 11.88 -12.35 3.93
C LEU A 64 10.40 -12.42 4.33
N LYS A 65 10.01 -11.76 5.43
CA LYS A 65 8.63 -11.72 5.89
C LYS A 65 7.68 -11.06 4.90
N VAL A 66 8.11 -10.03 4.18
CA VAL A 66 7.32 -9.41 3.10
C VAL A 66 7.20 -10.36 1.91
N ALA A 67 8.29 -11.01 1.52
CA ALA A 67 8.34 -11.86 0.33
C ALA A 67 7.52 -13.16 0.45
N CYS A 68 7.60 -13.86 1.60
CA CYS A 68 6.95 -15.17 1.79
C CYS A 68 5.78 -15.15 2.78
N GLY A 69 5.43 -13.97 3.31
CA GLY A 69 4.36 -13.81 4.28
C GLY A 69 4.67 -14.43 5.64
N SER A 70 3.67 -14.44 6.53
CA SER A 70 3.86 -14.88 7.92
C SER A 70 4.07 -16.38 8.06
N LYS A 71 3.40 -17.21 7.25
CA LYS A 71 3.55 -18.67 7.31
C LYS A 71 4.89 -19.11 6.72
N GLY A 72 5.25 -18.58 5.54
CA GLY A 72 6.56 -18.84 4.93
C GLY A 72 7.71 -18.41 5.84
N TYR A 73 7.58 -17.27 6.50
CA TYR A 73 8.60 -16.80 7.44
C TYR A 73 8.78 -17.75 8.63
N ASP A 74 7.69 -18.24 9.23
CA ASP A 74 7.78 -19.20 10.33
C ASP A 74 8.40 -20.52 9.86
N PHE A 75 7.99 -21.01 8.70
CA PHE A 75 8.56 -22.23 8.11
C PHE A 75 10.08 -22.11 7.91
N VAL A 76 10.55 -21.01 7.33
CA VAL A 76 11.99 -20.78 7.12
C VAL A 76 12.73 -20.62 8.45
N LYS A 77 12.14 -19.92 9.42
CA LYS A 77 12.72 -19.72 10.75
C LYS A 77 12.84 -21.04 11.53
N GLU A 78 11.87 -21.94 11.38
CA GLU A 78 11.82 -23.21 12.12
C GLU A 78 12.67 -24.30 11.47
N ASN A 79 12.80 -24.30 10.14
CA ASN A 79 13.38 -25.43 9.41
C ASN A 79 14.67 -25.10 8.63
N VAL A 80 14.99 -23.84 8.37
CA VAL A 80 16.06 -23.47 7.41
C VAL A 80 17.17 -22.64 8.05
N VAL A 81 16.83 -21.52 8.70
CA VAL A 81 17.84 -20.57 9.18
C VAL A 81 17.37 -19.86 10.45
N PRO A 82 18.27 -19.60 11.43
CA PRO A 82 17.95 -18.81 12.60
C PRO A 82 17.52 -17.40 12.21
N LEU A 83 16.30 -17.05 12.60
CA LEU A 83 15.71 -15.74 12.32
C LEU A 83 15.04 -15.15 13.55
N PRO A 84 14.99 -13.80 13.66
CA PRO A 84 14.28 -13.13 14.74
C PRO A 84 12.83 -13.61 14.90
N ALA A 85 12.32 -13.61 16.12
CA ALA A 85 10.89 -13.86 16.32
C ALA A 85 10.06 -12.73 15.69
N LYS A 86 8.84 -13.03 15.22
CA LYS A 86 7.89 -12.01 14.72
C LYS A 86 7.66 -10.87 15.72
N ARG A 87 7.60 -11.20 17.03
CA ARG A 87 7.48 -10.22 18.10
C ARG A 87 8.71 -9.31 18.20
N THR A 88 9.91 -9.84 17.93
CA THR A 88 11.13 -9.03 17.84
C THR A 88 11.04 -8.06 16.67
N LEU A 89 10.65 -8.52 15.48
CA LEU A 89 10.45 -7.64 14.31
C LEU A 89 9.39 -6.56 14.56
N GLN A 90 8.29 -6.91 15.25
CA GLN A 90 7.25 -5.96 15.63
C GLN A 90 7.80 -4.90 16.59
N LYS A 91 8.46 -5.30 17.68
CA LYS A 91 9.08 -4.37 18.63
C LYS A 91 10.06 -3.41 17.95
N GLN A 92 10.86 -3.91 17.01
CA GLN A 92 11.83 -3.09 16.27
C GLN A 92 11.18 -2.10 15.30
N THR A 93 9.91 -2.25 14.97
CA THR A 93 9.18 -1.34 14.06
C THR A 93 8.05 -0.58 14.75
N GLU A 94 7.83 -0.83 16.04
CA GLU A 94 6.70 -0.33 16.80
C GLU A 94 6.75 1.19 17.02
N HIS A 95 7.95 1.72 17.28
CA HIS A 95 8.20 3.14 17.51
C HIS A 95 7.99 4.01 16.27
N ILE A 96 8.01 3.41 15.08
CA ILE A 96 7.87 4.13 13.82
C ILE A 96 6.38 4.37 13.59
N LYS A 97 5.95 5.61 13.88
CA LYS A 97 4.55 6.02 13.83
C LYS A 97 4.15 6.32 12.38
N PHE A 98 3.43 5.39 11.76
CA PHE A 98 2.86 5.58 10.42
C PHE A 98 1.47 6.24 10.52
N ARG A 99 1.37 7.47 11.01
CA ARG A 99 0.09 8.21 10.93
C ARG A 99 -0.24 8.51 9.46
N PRO A 100 -1.52 8.52 9.05
CA PRO A 100 -1.89 9.03 7.73
C PRO A 100 -1.45 10.49 7.59
N GLY A 101 -1.06 10.88 6.38
CA GLY A 101 -0.35 12.12 6.11
C GLY A 101 1.04 11.86 5.52
N ILE A 102 1.87 12.90 5.61
CA ILE A 102 3.29 12.85 5.28
C ILE A 102 4.03 11.98 6.31
N LEU A 103 4.86 11.05 5.81
CA LEU A 103 5.67 10.17 6.64
C LEU A 103 6.99 10.86 6.97
N GLU A 104 7.00 11.66 8.04
CA GLU A 104 8.17 12.44 8.46
C GLU A 104 9.42 11.60 8.76
N ASP A 105 9.24 10.41 9.34
CA ASP A 105 10.32 9.47 9.60
C ASP A 105 10.94 8.92 8.30
N VAL A 106 10.13 8.74 7.27
CA VAL A 106 10.56 8.32 5.92
C VAL A 106 11.33 9.45 5.24
N PHE A 107 10.86 10.70 5.32
CA PHE A 107 11.59 11.85 4.76
C PHE A 107 12.91 12.11 5.49
N SER A 108 12.93 11.95 6.81
CA SER A 108 14.15 12.06 7.61
C SER A 108 15.21 11.07 7.12
N ALA A 109 14.81 9.82 6.87
CA ALA A 109 15.69 8.81 6.30
C ALA A 109 16.09 9.07 4.84
N LEU A 110 15.15 9.57 4.02
CA LEU A 110 15.47 9.96 2.64
C LEU A 110 16.54 11.04 2.60
N LYS A 111 16.56 11.98 3.54
CA LYS A 111 17.59 13.03 3.61
C LYS A 111 19.01 12.50 3.72
N GLN A 112 19.22 11.49 4.56
CA GLN A 112 20.51 10.83 4.68
C GLN A 112 20.85 10.03 3.42
N LYS A 113 19.85 9.41 2.77
CA LYS A 113 20.09 8.73 1.50
C LYS A 113 20.51 9.71 0.40
N VAL A 114 19.86 10.88 0.34
CA VAL A 114 20.11 11.92 -0.66
C VAL A 114 21.53 12.48 -0.53
N SER A 115 22.10 12.57 0.68
CA SER A 115 23.49 13.03 0.82
C SER A 115 24.51 12.09 0.16
N SER A 116 24.19 10.80 0.03
CA SER A 116 25.01 9.81 -0.71
C SER A 116 24.69 9.71 -2.21
N MET A 117 23.58 10.32 -2.67
CA MET A 117 23.16 10.27 -4.07
C MET A 117 23.90 11.29 -4.92
N LYS A 118 24.25 10.90 -6.15
CA LYS A 118 24.75 11.84 -7.15
C LYS A 118 23.64 12.83 -7.55
N PRO A 119 23.97 14.06 -7.98
CA PRO A 119 22.95 15.05 -8.37
C PRO A 119 21.91 14.52 -9.36
N GLU A 120 22.35 13.72 -10.34
CA GLU A 120 21.48 13.17 -11.38
C GLU A 120 20.49 12.14 -10.82
N GLU A 121 20.82 11.48 -9.70
CA GLU A 121 19.99 10.48 -9.02
C GLU A 121 18.88 11.07 -8.17
N ARG A 122 18.96 12.38 -7.92
CA ARG A 122 18.00 13.14 -7.10
C ARG A 122 16.77 13.59 -7.87
N HIS A 123 16.71 13.36 -9.18
CA HIS A 123 15.52 13.65 -9.98
C HIS A 123 14.48 12.53 -9.85
N ALA A 124 13.25 12.92 -9.52
CA ALA A 124 12.14 12.01 -9.31
C ALA A 124 10.84 12.51 -9.95
N CYS A 125 9.88 11.61 -10.07
CA CYS A 125 8.47 11.93 -10.27
C CYS A 125 7.65 11.49 -9.05
N LEU A 126 6.51 12.13 -8.85
CA LEU A 126 5.52 11.78 -7.84
C LEU A 126 4.42 10.94 -8.47
N LEU A 127 4.30 9.70 -8.04
CA LEU A 127 3.21 8.80 -8.41
C LEU A 127 2.10 8.91 -7.36
N MET A 128 0.85 8.97 -7.81
CA MET A 128 -0.31 9.00 -6.93
C MET A 128 -1.41 8.08 -7.47
N ASP A 129 -1.85 7.13 -6.65
CA ASP A 129 -2.92 6.20 -6.97
C ASP A 129 -3.62 5.71 -5.70
N GLU A 130 -4.83 5.17 -5.84
CA GLU A 130 -5.65 4.69 -4.73
C GLU A 130 -5.89 3.18 -4.79
N MET A 131 -6.00 2.56 -3.62
CA MET A 131 -6.46 1.18 -3.52
C MET A 131 -7.70 1.06 -2.66
N GLN A 132 -8.65 0.24 -3.10
CA GLN A 132 -9.84 -0.08 -2.32
C GLN A 132 -9.47 -0.81 -1.01
N ILE A 133 -10.13 -0.42 0.08
CA ILE A 133 -10.05 -1.01 1.41
C ILE A 133 -11.44 -1.36 1.94
N SER A 134 -11.50 -2.24 2.93
CA SER A 134 -12.75 -2.60 3.59
C SER A 134 -13.14 -1.47 4.57
N PRO A 135 -14.33 -0.85 4.41
CA PRO A 135 -14.77 0.23 5.29
C PRO A 135 -15.00 -0.29 6.71
N GLY A 136 -14.58 0.51 7.69
CA GLY A 136 -14.76 0.23 9.11
C GLY A 136 -13.81 1.03 9.98
N LEU A 137 -14.23 1.28 11.21
CA LEU A 137 -13.45 1.86 12.29
C LEU A 137 -12.63 0.78 12.99
N ASP A 138 -11.36 1.06 13.23
CA ASP A 138 -10.44 0.22 13.99
C ASP A 138 -9.71 1.07 15.04
N TYR A 139 -9.34 0.47 16.18
CA TYR A 139 -8.46 1.12 17.15
C TYR A 139 -6.99 0.83 16.83
N ASP A 140 -6.18 1.87 16.74
CA ASP A 140 -4.75 1.76 16.54
C ASP A 140 -3.98 2.03 17.84
N ALA A 141 -3.56 0.95 18.49
CA ALA A 141 -2.77 1.01 19.71
C ALA A 141 -1.41 1.72 19.54
N SER A 142 -0.86 1.83 18.32
CA SER A 142 0.42 2.52 18.10
C SER A 142 0.29 4.05 18.13
N THR A 143 -0.91 4.56 17.84
CA THR A 143 -1.19 6.01 17.85
C THR A 143 -2.15 6.43 18.95
N GLY A 144 -2.76 5.47 19.66
CA GLY A 144 -3.75 5.72 20.70
C GLY A 144 -5.10 6.20 20.16
N SER A 145 -5.36 6.01 18.86
CA SER A 145 -6.48 6.67 18.17
C SER A 145 -7.32 5.72 17.34
N ILE A 146 -8.57 6.12 17.08
CA ILE A 146 -9.47 5.42 16.16
C ILE A 146 -9.12 5.84 14.73
N ILE A 147 -9.00 4.87 13.85
CA ILE A 147 -8.73 5.03 12.42
C ILE A 147 -9.87 4.45 11.60
N GLY A 148 -10.01 4.90 10.35
CA GLY A 148 -10.99 4.39 9.40
C GLY A 148 -12.01 5.41 8.91
N ARG A 149 -11.87 6.65 9.33
CA ARG A 149 -12.51 7.81 8.69
C ARG A 149 -11.58 8.40 7.61
N PRO A 150 -12.12 9.04 6.57
CA PRO A 150 -11.32 9.74 5.57
C PRO A 150 -10.46 10.83 6.22
N THR A 151 -9.18 10.86 5.88
CA THR A 151 -8.26 11.92 6.32
C THR A 151 -8.21 13.08 5.35
N ILE A 152 -8.58 12.85 4.08
CA ILE A 152 -8.95 13.91 3.15
C ILE A 152 -10.47 13.93 3.11
N GLY A 153 -11.06 15.06 3.50
CA GLY A 153 -12.51 15.22 3.54
C GLY A 153 -13.18 14.92 2.20
N ALA A 154 -14.39 14.40 2.25
CA ALA A 154 -15.22 14.14 1.08
C ALA A 154 -15.51 15.43 0.30
N SER A 155 -15.90 15.30 -0.98
CA SER A 155 -16.34 16.45 -1.77
C SER A 155 -17.59 17.12 -1.19
N ASN A 156 -18.40 16.38 -0.41
CA ASN A 156 -19.57 16.90 0.30
C ASN A 156 -19.28 17.03 1.82
N PRO A 157 -19.16 18.25 2.38
CA PRO A 157 -18.85 18.49 3.79
C PRO A 157 -19.92 17.99 4.78
N ALA A 158 -21.13 17.69 4.32
CA ALA A 158 -22.24 17.24 5.17
C ALA A 158 -22.09 15.79 5.69
N ALA A 159 -21.14 15.01 5.13
CA ALA A 159 -20.93 13.59 5.47
C ALA A 159 -19.94 13.38 6.63
N LYS A 160 -20.22 13.91 7.82
CA LYS A 160 -19.34 13.78 9.01
C LYS A 160 -19.13 12.32 9.50
N GLU A 161 -20.00 11.38 9.12
CA GLU A 161 -19.95 9.96 9.52
C GLU A 161 -19.40 9.02 8.43
N GLU A 162 -18.71 9.53 7.41
CA GLU A 162 -18.27 8.68 6.30
C GLU A 162 -17.10 7.75 6.69
N LEU A 163 -17.16 6.50 6.23
CA LEU A 163 -16.07 5.53 6.37
C LEU A 163 -15.13 5.62 5.17
N ALA A 164 -13.84 5.44 5.45
CA ALA A 164 -12.84 5.33 4.39
C ALA A 164 -13.08 4.05 3.58
N THR A 165 -13.09 4.18 2.26
CA THR A 165 -13.24 3.07 1.31
C THR A 165 -12.01 2.89 0.44
N HIS A 166 -11.12 3.88 0.40
CA HIS A 166 -9.88 3.83 -0.35
C HIS A 166 -8.70 4.32 0.49
N ALA A 167 -7.51 3.85 0.15
CA ALA A 167 -6.23 4.34 0.63
C ALA A 167 -5.46 4.96 -0.54
N LEU A 168 -5.28 6.28 -0.49
CA LEU A 168 -4.52 7.07 -1.46
C LEU A 168 -3.04 7.08 -1.05
N VAL A 169 -2.14 6.69 -1.96
CA VAL A 169 -0.70 6.60 -1.67
C VAL A 169 0.09 7.51 -2.59
N PHE A 170 1.06 8.21 -2.02
CA PHE A 170 2.02 9.07 -2.70
C PHE A 170 3.39 8.40 -2.67
N MET A 171 3.98 8.19 -3.84
CA MET A 171 5.27 7.51 -3.99
C MET A 171 6.21 8.32 -4.88
N LEU A 172 7.43 8.56 -4.40
CA LEU A 172 8.51 9.10 -5.22
C LEU A 172 9.16 7.97 -6.01
N ALA A 173 9.42 8.21 -7.28
CA ALA A 173 10.14 7.29 -8.17
C ALA A 173 11.27 8.01 -8.90
N GLY A 174 12.48 7.47 -8.79
CA GLY A 174 13.68 8.03 -9.42
C GLY A 174 13.62 7.95 -10.94
N MET A 175 14.05 9.03 -11.59
CA MET A 175 14.04 9.18 -13.06
C MET A 175 15.26 8.52 -13.72
N THR A 176 16.44 8.72 -13.14
CA THR A 176 17.72 8.22 -13.68
C THR A 176 18.07 6.84 -13.10
N SER A 177 18.15 6.75 -11.78
CA SER A 177 18.39 5.52 -11.03
C SER A 177 17.07 4.91 -10.55
N ARG A 178 17.02 3.57 -10.51
CA ARG A 178 15.81 2.84 -10.15
C ARG A 178 15.67 2.75 -8.63
N TRP A 179 15.07 3.75 -8.03
CA TRP A 179 14.60 3.71 -6.64
C TRP A 179 13.15 4.17 -6.57
N LYS A 180 12.44 3.71 -5.54
CA LYS A 180 11.06 4.08 -5.27
C LYS A 180 10.81 4.10 -3.77
N GLN A 181 10.03 5.07 -3.31
CA GLN A 181 9.73 5.21 -1.90
C GLN A 181 8.32 5.77 -1.72
N ALA A 182 7.45 5.05 -1.02
CA ALA A 182 6.18 5.63 -0.58
C ALA A 182 6.47 6.59 0.59
N VAL A 183 5.95 7.82 0.48
CA VAL A 183 6.31 8.96 1.35
C VAL A 183 5.12 9.59 2.06
N ALA A 184 3.91 9.37 1.56
CA ALA A 184 2.68 9.79 2.23
C ALA A 184 1.54 8.86 1.87
N TYR A 185 0.53 8.80 2.74
CA TYR A 185 -0.71 8.11 2.43
C TYR A 185 -1.88 8.74 3.18
N HIS A 186 -3.07 8.72 2.56
CA HIS A 186 -4.30 9.22 3.15
C HIS A 186 -5.41 8.19 2.98
N PHE A 187 -6.42 8.29 3.83
CA PHE A 187 -7.66 7.54 3.66
C PHE A 187 -8.71 8.44 3.02
N THR A 188 -9.41 7.91 2.03
CA THR A 188 -10.44 8.63 1.26
C THR A 188 -11.73 7.82 1.25
N SER A 189 -12.87 8.49 1.11
CA SER A 189 -14.13 7.81 0.80
C SER A 189 -14.22 7.55 -0.71
N SER A 190 -15.41 7.23 -1.25
CA SER A 190 -15.57 6.98 -2.69
C SER A 190 -15.33 8.22 -3.55
N SER A 191 -15.27 9.39 -2.92
CA SER A 191 -14.90 10.66 -3.53
C SER A 191 -14.06 11.45 -2.54
N PHE A 192 -13.16 12.31 -3.02
CA PHE A 192 -12.38 13.18 -2.15
C PHE A 192 -12.43 14.62 -2.65
N ASN A 193 -12.20 15.56 -1.74
CA ASN A 193 -12.07 16.95 -2.10
C ASN A 193 -10.76 17.18 -2.89
N ALA A 194 -10.87 17.44 -4.19
CA ALA A 194 -9.73 17.63 -5.07
C ALA A 194 -8.84 18.82 -4.66
N LYS A 195 -9.40 19.88 -4.04
CA LYS A 195 -8.61 21.02 -3.55
C LYS A 195 -7.70 20.60 -2.40
N LYS A 196 -8.25 19.92 -1.39
CA LYS A 196 -7.45 19.39 -0.27
C LYS A 196 -6.42 18.37 -0.73
N CYS A 197 -6.77 17.50 -1.68
CA CYS A 197 -5.81 16.55 -2.24
C CYS A 197 -4.67 17.24 -3.00
N LYS A 198 -4.96 18.32 -3.74
CA LYS A 198 -3.93 19.16 -4.39
C LYS A 198 -3.00 19.79 -3.35
N GLU A 199 -3.54 20.31 -2.24
CA GLU A 199 -2.75 20.87 -1.15
C GLU A 199 -1.79 19.82 -0.58
N CYS A 200 -2.27 18.62 -0.24
CA CYS A 200 -1.41 17.51 0.22
C CYS A 200 -0.37 17.11 -0.83
N LEU A 201 -0.74 17.07 -2.11
CA LEU A 201 0.19 16.75 -3.20
C LEU A 201 1.34 17.76 -3.26
N PHE A 202 1.04 19.05 -3.18
CA PHE A 202 2.05 20.11 -3.20
C PHE A 202 2.92 20.10 -1.95
N GLU A 203 2.34 19.83 -0.77
CA GLU A 203 3.07 19.68 0.48
C GLU A 203 4.09 18.52 0.41
N VAL A 204 3.70 17.37 -0.16
CA VAL A 204 4.61 16.24 -0.40
C VAL A 204 5.77 16.63 -1.32
N ILE A 205 5.50 17.40 -2.38
CA ILE A 205 6.54 17.89 -3.31
C ILE A 205 7.49 18.85 -2.58
N GLN A 206 6.95 19.80 -1.82
CA GLN A 206 7.74 20.74 -1.03
C GLN A 206 8.63 20.02 -0.02
N ARG A 207 8.11 18.98 0.63
CA ARG A 207 8.90 18.15 1.56
C ARG A 207 10.00 17.37 0.86
N ALA A 208 9.74 16.84 -0.34
CA ALA A 208 10.76 16.15 -1.15
C ALA A 208 11.89 17.08 -1.59
N GLU A 209 11.54 18.28 -2.06
CA GLU A 209 12.50 19.30 -2.50
C GLU A 209 13.33 19.84 -1.33
N ALA A 210 12.73 20.04 -0.15
CA ALA A 210 13.44 20.42 1.07
C ALA A 210 14.47 19.36 1.53
N VAL A 211 14.28 18.10 1.10
CA VAL A 211 15.19 16.99 1.37
C VAL A 211 16.25 16.83 0.27
N GLY A 212 16.17 17.62 -0.81
CA GLY A 212 17.12 17.62 -1.92
C GLY A 212 16.72 16.70 -3.09
N ILE A 213 15.45 16.31 -3.19
CA ILE A 213 14.90 15.52 -4.30
C ILE A 213 14.14 16.45 -5.24
N THR A 214 14.58 16.54 -6.49
CA THR A 214 13.97 17.39 -7.51
C THR A 214 12.78 16.67 -8.15
N VAL A 215 11.56 17.19 -7.99
CA VAL A 215 10.35 16.56 -8.53
C VAL A 215 9.88 17.30 -9.79
N SER A 216 9.97 16.66 -10.95
CA SER A 216 9.65 17.31 -12.24
C SER A 216 8.27 16.94 -12.79
N ALA A 217 7.66 15.86 -12.30
CA ALA A 217 6.42 15.33 -12.86
C ALA A 217 5.52 14.66 -11.81
N VAL A 218 4.22 14.70 -12.07
CA VAL A 218 3.17 13.99 -11.34
C VAL A 218 2.49 13.00 -12.28
N VAL A 219 2.38 11.74 -11.86
CA VAL A 219 1.70 10.68 -12.63
C VAL A 219 0.48 10.19 -11.87
N THR A 220 -0.70 10.36 -12.47
CA THR A 220 -1.97 9.91 -11.91
C THR A 220 -2.74 9.05 -12.91
N ASP A 221 -3.76 8.34 -12.45
CA ASP A 221 -4.74 7.76 -13.36
C ASP A 221 -5.67 8.88 -13.90
N MET A 222 -6.69 8.48 -14.67
CA MET A 222 -7.69 9.40 -15.22
C MET A 222 -9.04 9.38 -14.48
N GLY A 223 -9.04 9.01 -13.19
CA GLY A 223 -10.22 9.09 -12.35
C GLY A 223 -10.76 10.53 -12.25
N SER A 224 -12.06 10.66 -11.99
CA SER A 224 -12.73 11.97 -11.94
C SER A 224 -12.09 12.92 -10.90
N GLY A 225 -11.72 12.41 -9.72
CA GLY A 225 -11.00 13.17 -8.69
C GLY A 225 -9.65 13.68 -9.18
N ASN A 226 -8.87 12.84 -9.86
CA ASN A 226 -7.56 13.19 -10.40
C ASN A 226 -7.67 14.22 -11.53
N THR A 227 -8.65 14.07 -12.43
CA THR A 227 -8.91 15.09 -13.46
C THR A 227 -9.35 16.43 -12.87
N ALA A 228 -10.02 16.44 -11.72
CA ALA A 228 -10.37 17.67 -11.01
C ALA A 228 -9.11 18.35 -10.43
N ILE A 229 -8.16 17.59 -9.88
CA ILE A 229 -6.84 18.12 -9.47
C ILE A 229 -6.13 18.77 -10.66
N TRP A 230 -6.14 18.12 -11.82
CA TRP A 230 -5.51 18.66 -13.03
C TRP A 230 -6.11 20.02 -13.41
N ARG A 231 -7.44 20.15 -13.43
CA ARG A 231 -8.12 21.43 -13.69
C ARG A 231 -7.74 22.51 -12.68
N LEU A 232 -7.63 22.16 -11.39
CA LEU A 232 -7.17 23.09 -10.34
C LEU A 232 -5.70 23.53 -10.51
N CYS A 233 -4.92 22.77 -11.25
CA CYS A 233 -3.56 23.12 -11.67
C CYS A 233 -3.52 23.76 -13.07
N ASN A 234 -4.69 24.11 -13.64
CA ASN A 234 -4.85 24.59 -15.01
C ASN A 234 -4.32 23.61 -16.08
N VAL A 235 -4.22 22.33 -15.76
CA VAL A 235 -3.83 21.27 -16.68
C VAL A 235 -5.06 20.72 -17.38
N HIS A 236 -5.10 20.87 -18.70
CA HIS A 236 -6.23 20.47 -19.52
C HIS A 236 -5.83 20.30 -20.98
N ALA A 237 -6.52 19.41 -21.67
CA ALA A 237 -6.49 19.31 -23.12
C ALA A 237 -7.93 19.15 -23.59
N THR A 238 -8.33 20.02 -24.50
CA THR A 238 -9.66 20.05 -25.11
C THR A 238 -9.51 20.04 -26.62
N LYS A 239 -10.60 19.76 -27.33
CA LYS A 239 -10.58 19.68 -28.79
C LYS A 239 -10.21 21.01 -29.48
N TYR A 240 -10.64 22.13 -28.93
CA TYR A 240 -10.53 23.46 -29.56
C TYR A 240 -9.61 24.41 -28.80
N GLY A 241 -9.34 24.14 -27.52
CA GLY A 241 -8.48 24.97 -26.68
C GLY A 241 -7.02 24.52 -26.74
N LYS A 242 -6.11 25.48 -26.55
CA LYS A 242 -4.68 25.18 -26.44
C LYS A 242 -4.43 24.29 -25.21
N PRO A 243 -3.86 23.09 -25.38
CA PRO A 243 -3.58 22.22 -24.25
C PRO A 243 -2.52 22.83 -23.32
N ASN A 244 -2.75 22.72 -22.02
CA ASN A 244 -1.77 23.04 -20.99
C ASN A 244 -1.47 21.77 -20.17
N THR A 245 -0.19 21.45 -20.02
CA THR A 245 0.28 20.19 -19.44
C THR A 245 1.05 20.34 -18.13
N SER A 246 1.30 21.59 -17.71
CA SER A 246 2.05 21.90 -16.51
C SER A 246 1.44 23.04 -15.72
N CYS A 247 1.89 23.15 -14.47
CA CYS A 247 1.64 24.32 -13.63
C CYS A 247 2.96 24.85 -13.05
N PRO A 248 2.98 26.09 -12.52
CA PRO A 248 4.11 26.58 -11.76
C PRO A 248 4.47 25.61 -10.63
N HIS A 249 5.77 25.33 -10.47
CA HIS A 249 6.25 24.42 -9.44
C HIS A 249 6.02 24.99 -8.03
N PRO A 250 5.51 24.20 -7.05
CA PRO A 250 5.12 24.71 -5.72
C PRO A 250 6.27 25.23 -4.85
N CYS A 251 7.52 24.97 -5.24
CA CYS A 251 8.72 25.47 -4.55
C CYS A 251 9.29 26.77 -5.15
N GLY A 252 8.64 27.37 -6.16
CA GLY A 252 8.92 28.76 -6.56
C GLY A 252 10.31 29.03 -7.16
N ASN A 253 10.68 28.40 -8.28
CA ASN A 253 11.96 28.65 -8.98
C ASN A 253 11.78 28.91 -10.50
N GLY A 254 10.61 29.37 -10.95
CA GLY A 254 10.30 29.46 -12.39
C GLY A 254 10.15 28.10 -13.12
N ARG A 255 10.44 26.99 -12.43
CA ARG A 255 10.24 25.62 -12.92
C ARG A 255 8.76 25.30 -13.14
N GLN A 256 8.51 24.40 -14.07
CA GLN A 256 7.20 23.83 -14.35
C GLN A 256 7.08 22.42 -13.76
N LEU A 257 5.91 22.09 -13.23
CA LEU A 257 5.55 20.75 -12.77
C LEU A 257 4.63 20.11 -13.82
N HIS A 258 5.09 19.04 -14.47
CA HIS A 258 4.37 18.38 -15.55
C HIS A 258 3.42 17.29 -15.04
N PHE A 259 2.28 17.10 -15.70
CA PHE A 259 1.31 16.06 -15.36
C PHE A 259 1.21 15.02 -16.47
N LEU A 260 1.11 13.75 -16.09
CA LEU A 260 0.97 12.62 -17.00
C LEU A 260 -0.13 11.66 -16.53
N ALA A 261 -0.87 11.11 -17.49
CA ALA A 261 -1.70 9.95 -17.25
C ALA A 261 -0.86 8.68 -17.37
N ASP A 262 -1.21 7.65 -16.61
CA ASP A 262 -0.62 6.34 -16.77
C ASP A 262 -0.94 5.71 -18.14
N ALA A 263 0.10 5.42 -18.92
CA ALA A 263 -0.02 4.90 -20.29
C ALA A 263 -0.72 3.53 -20.36
N PRO A 264 -0.40 2.54 -19.50
CA PRO A 264 -1.19 1.30 -19.38
C PRO A 264 -2.69 1.54 -19.14
N HIS A 265 -3.06 2.48 -18.28
CA HIS A 265 -4.45 2.88 -18.08
C HIS A 265 -5.10 3.49 -19.33
N LEU A 266 -4.39 4.34 -20.07
CA LEU A 266 -4.87 4.87 -21.36
C LEU A 266 -5.12 3.76 -22.39
N LEU A 267 -4.22 2.78 -22.47
CA LEU A 267 -4.35 1.63 -23.37
C LEU A 267 -5.59 0.79 -23.02
N LYS A 268 -5.81 0.53 -21.71
CA LYS A 268 -7.02 -0.16 -21.21
C LYS A 268 -8.30 0.59 -21.57
N ASN A 269 -8.30 1.93 -21.43
CA ASN A 269 -9.44 2.78 -21.75
C ASN A 269 -9.76 2.76 -23.25
N LEU A 270 -8.73 2.84 -24.10
CA LEU A 270 -8.91 2.81 -25.56
C LEU A 270 -9.50 1.47 -26.03
N ARG A 271 -8.97 0.34 -25.54
CA ARG A 271 -9.58 -0.98 -25.75
C ARG A 271 -11.04 -0.98 -25.27
N GLY A 272 -11.31 -0.38 -24.10
CA GLY A 272 -12.67 -0.27 -23.55
C GLY A 272 -13.65 0.53 -24.43
N HIS A 273 -13.18 1.52 -25.20
CA HIS A 273 -14.00 2.23 -26.19
C HIS A 273 -14.34 1.32 -27.38
N LEU A 274 -13.35 0.60 -27.93
CA LEU A 274 -13.54 -0.35 -29.03
C LEU A 274 -14.51 -1.48 -28.66
N VAL A 275 -14.31 -2.12 -27.50
CA VAL A 275 -15.14 -3.25 -27.01
C VAL A 275 -16.58 -2.83 -26.73
N ARG A 276 -16.82 -1.60 -26.26
CA ARG A 276 -18.18 -1.09 -26.04
C ARG A 276 -18.93 -0.79 -27.33
N GLY A 277 -18.31 -0.92 -28.50
CA GLY A 277 -18.91 -0.61 -29.80
C GLY A 277 -18.99 0.88 -30.09
N GLN A 278 -18.20 1.70 -29.39
CA GLN A 278 -18.08 3.13 -29.72
C GLN A 278 -17.21 3.27 -30.97
N GLN A 279 -17.59 4.19 -31.85
CA GLN A 279 -16.89 4.38 -33.11
C GLN A 279 -15.76 5.40 -32.92
N ILE A 280 -14.55 5.03 -33.35
CA ILE A 280 -13.42 5.95 -33.43
C ILE A 280 -13.30 6.36 -34.89
N LEU A 281 -13.43 7.66 -35.15
CA LEU A 281 -13.35 8.26 -36.48
C LEU A 281 -12.09 9.12 -36.57
N LEU A 282 -11.28 8.87 -37.59
CA LEU A 282 -10.15 9.71 -37.96
C LEU A 282 -10.65 10.94 -38.72
N ASP A 283 -9.91 12.04 -38.62
CA ASP A 283 -10.20 13.25 -39.38
C ASP A 283 -9.83 13.09 -40.86
N ARG A 284 -10.39 13.95 -41.71
CA ARG A 284 -10.21 13.89 -43.17
C ARG A 284 -8.74 14.08 -43.58
N LEU A 285 -8.02 14.98 -42.91
CA LEU A 285 -6.62 15.27 -43.24
C LEU A 285 -5.74 14.05 -42.97
N THR A 286 -5.96 13.36 -41.85
CA THR A 286 -5.25 12.10 -41.56
C THR A 286 -5.55 11.03 -42.60
N VAL A 287 -6.81 10.90 -43.03
CA VAL A 287 -7.22 9.92 -44.04
C VAL A 287 -6.56 10.20 -45.39
N GLU A 288 -6.55 11.46 -45.83
CA GLU A 288 -5.91 11.89 -47.07
C GLU A 288 -4.38 11.76 -47.02
N LYS A 289 -3.74 12.26 -45.94
CA LYS A 289 -2.28 12.21 -45.73
C LYS A 289 -1.74 10.78 -45.79
N HIS A 290 -2.51 9.80 -45.33
CA HIS A 290 -2.09 8.40 -45.25
C HIS A 290 -2.78 7.50 -46.28
N ASN A 291 -3.54 8.06 -47.24
CA ASN A 291 -4.28 7.32 -48.27
C ASN A 291 -5.14 6.17 -47.68
N LEU A 292 -5.87 6.46 -46.60
CA LEU A 292 -6.68 5.47 -45.91
C LEU A 292 -8.02 5.27 -46.63
N PRO A 293 -8.51 4.03 -46.76
CA PRO A 293 -9.74 3.72 -47.51
C PRO A 293 -11.03 4.11 -46.78
N SER A 294 -10.95 4.36 -45.48
CA SER A 294 -12.07 4.76 -44.63
C SER A 294 -11.56 5.64 -43.50
N ASN A 295 -12.44 6.43 -42.89
CA ASN A 295 -12.15 7.18 -41.68
C ASN A 295 -12.51 6.41 -40.39
N LYS A 296 -13.10 5.20 -40.50
CA LYS A 296 -13.63 4.45 -39.36
C LYS A 296 -12.65 3.38 -38.87
N VAL A 297 -12.37 3.39 -37.57
CA VAL A 297 -11.68 2.29 -36.87
C VAL A 297 -12.75 1.35 -36.30
N SER A 298 -12.69 0.07 -36.65
CA SER A 298 -13.72 -0.91 -36.29
C SER A 298 -13.11 -2.16 -35.66
N LEU A 299 -13.62 -2.55 -34.49
CA LEU A 299 -13.25 -3.81 -33.85
C LEU A 299 -13.72 -5.03 -34.66
N GLU A 300 -14.73 -4.87 -35.54
CA GLU A 300 -15.25 -5.97 -36.36
C GLU A 300 -14.18 -6.54 -37.30
N HIS A 301 -13.31 -5.68 -37.85
CA HIS A 301 -12.18 -6.14 -38.68
C HIS A 301 -11.25 -7.08 -37.90
N VAL A 302 -11.03 -6.78 -36.61
CA VAL A 302 -10.20 -7.62 -35.73
C VAL A 302 -10.93 -8.92 -35.37
N ARG A 303 -12.26 -8.88 -35.16
CA ARG A 303 -13.07 -10.08 -34.92
C ARG A 303 -13.03 -11.03 -36.11
N GLN A 304 -13.16 -10.50 -37.32
CA GLN A 304 -13.06 -11.28 -38.55
C GLN A 304 -11.66 -11.89 -38.71
N ALA A 305 -10.61 -11.11 -38.50
CA ALA A 305 -9.23 -11.62 -38.53
C ALA A 305 -9.00 -12.73 -37.49
N CYS A 306 -9.55 -12.58 -36.28
CA CYS A 306 -9.42 -13.57 -35.22
C CYS A 306 -10.11 -14.88 -35.58
N LYS A 307 -11.29 -14.83 -36.21
CA LYS A 307 -11.98 -16.05 -36.69
C LYS A 307 -11.18 -16.81 -37.75
N ILE A 308 -10.54 -16.09 -38.67
CA ILE A 308 -9.65 -16.68 -39.68
C ILE A 308 -8.45 -17.32 -38.99
N ASP A 309 -7.81 -16.59 -38.07
CA ASP A 309 -6.63 -17.07 -37.37
C ASP A 309 -6.95 -18.25 -36.42
N ASP A 310 -8.16 -18.29 -35.86
CA ASP A 310 -8.64 -19.37 -35.01
C ASP A 310 -8.65 -20.73 -35.72
N ALA A 311 -8.89 -20.74 -37.04
CA ALA A 311 -8.82 -21.94 -37.88
C ALA A 311 -7.38 -22.43 -38.18
N HIS A 312 -6.36 -21.59 -37.96
CA HIS A 312 -4.96 -21.96 -38.24
C HIS A 312 -4.27 -22.60 -37.03
N GLN A 313 -3.41 -23.59 -37.29
CA GLN A 313 -2.48 -24.13 -36.29
C GLN A 313 -1.30 -23.17 -36.03
N LEU A 314 -0.82 -22.50 -37.08
CA LEU A 314 0.20 -21.46 -37.00
C LEU A 314 -0.47 -20.08 -36.99
N LYS A 315 -0.52 -19.45 -35.82
CA LYS A 315 -1.24 -18.21 -35.60
C LYS A 315 -0.50 -16.99 -36.17
N LEU A 316 -1.22 -16.18 -36.94
CA LEU A 316 -0.84 -14.83 -37.38
C LEU A 316 -0.82 -13.85 -36.20
N MET A 317 -1.72 -14.05 -35.22
CA MET A 317 -1.88 -13.18 -34.05
C MET A 317 -1.71 -13.97 -32.75
N PRO A 318 -0.50 -14.49 -32.46
CA PRO A 318 -0.27 -15.43 -31.34
C PRO A 318 -0.57 -14.84 -29.95
N HIS A 319 -0.57 -13.51 -29.84
CA HIS A 319 -0.84 -12.81 -28.59
C HIS A 319 -2.33 -12.56 -28.34
N LEU A 320 -3.15 -12.54 -29.40
CA LEU A 320 -4.57 -12.21 -29.31
C LEU A 320 -5.39 -13.48 -29.12
N LYS A 321 -6.26 -13.50 -28.11
CA LYS A 321 -7.22 -14.58 -27.88
C LYS A 321 -8.64 -14.04 -28.01
N SER A 322 -9.60 -14.90 -28.34
CA SER A 322 -11.00 -14.50 -28.50
C SER A 322 -11.58 -13.83 -27.23
N ARG A 323 -11.11 -14.25 -26.03
CA ARG A 323 -11.45 -13.61 -24.74
C ARG A 323 -11.01 -12.15 -24.61
N ASP A 324 -10.00 -11.72 -25.36
CA ASP A 324 -9.49 -10.35 -25.31
C ASP A 324 -10.40 -9.36 -26.06
N LEU A 325 -11.24 -9.87 -26.97
CA LEU A 325 -12.21 -9.09 -27.76
C LEU A 325 -13.53 -8.86 -27.04
N ASP A 326 -13.87 -9.74 -26.09
CA ASP A 326 -15.06 -9.66 -25.23
C ASP A 326 -14.69 -9.89 -23.75
N PRO A 327 -13.89 -9.00 -23.14
CA PRO A 327 -13.37 -9.19 -21.80
C PRO A 327 -14.48 -9.10 -20.73
N ASN A 328 -14.47 -10.05 -19.79
CA ASN A 328 -15.27 -9.99 -18.58
C ASN A 328 -14.80 -8.84 -17.64
N HIS A 329 -15.51 -8.59 -16.53
CA HIS A 329 -15.16 -7.47 -15.64
C HIS A 329 -13.72 -7.54 -15.10
N PHE A 330 -13.18 -8.72 -14.83
CA PHE A 330 -11.80 -8.88 -14.34
C PHE A 330 -10.78 -8.66 -15.45
N GLU A 331 -11.05 -9.18 -16.65
CA GLU A 331 -10.22 -9.02 -17.84
C GLU A 331 -10.18 -7.58 -18.35
N LYS A 332 -11.22 -6.78 -18.07
CA LYS A 332 -11.20 -5.34 -18.30
C LYS A 332 -10.07 -4.64 -17.53
N MET A 333 -9.64 -5.16 -16.38
CA MET A 333 -8.51 -4.59 -15.63
C MET A 333 -7.15 -5.08 -16.12
N ASN A 334 -7.11 -6.13 -16.95
CA ASN A 334 -5.88 -6.73 -17.44
C ASN A 334 -5.26 -5.92 -18.59
N VAL A 335 -4.07 -5.36 -18.36
CA VAL A 335 -3.28 -4.64 -19.38
C VAL A 335 -2.85 -5.57 -20.53
N ALA A 336 -2.57 -6.84 -20.26
CA ALA A 336 -2.10 -7.78 -21.27
C ALA A 336 -3.12 -8.00 -22.39
N SER A 337 -4.41 -8.00 -22.05
CA SER A 337 -5.51 -8.08 -23.03
C SER A 337 -5.55 -6.85 -23.94
N ALA A 338 -5.40 -5.64 -23.37
CA ALA A 338 -5.34 -4.41 -24.15
C ALA A 338 -4.08 -4.35 -25.03
N HIS A 339 -2.95 -4.80 -24.51
CA HIS A 339 -1.69 -4.91 -25.24
C HIS A 339 -1.78 -5.90 -26.40
N ALA A 340 -2.43 -7.04 -26.22
CA ALA A 340 -2.64 -8.03 -27.28
C ALA A 340 -3.52 -7.51 -28.41
N LEU A 341 -4.64 -6.84 -28.08
CA LEU A 341 -5.53 -6.23 -29.08
C LEU A 341 -4.80 -5.18 -29.90
N LEU A 342 -4.10 -4.28 -29.20
CA LEU A 342 -3.44 -3.12 -29.80
C LEU A 342 -1.99 -3.43 -30.19
N HIS A 343 -1.64 -4.70 -30.35
CA HIS A 343 -0.28 -5.13 -30.69
C HIS A 343 0.06 -4.88 -32.17
N HIS A 344 1.34 -4.67 -32.47
CA HIS A 344 1.80 -4.55 -33.86
C HIS A 344 1.49 -5.79 -34.72
N SER A 345 1.59 -7.00 -34.16
CA SER A 345 1.26 -8.24 -34.89
C SER A 345 -0.19 -8.28 -35.35
N THR A 346 -1.12 -7.74 -34.54
CA THR A 346 -2.54 -7.66 -34.90
C THR A 346 -2.74 -6.75 -36.09
N ALA A 347 -2.07 -5.59 -36.12
CA ALA A 347 -2.11 -4.68 -37.26
C ALA A 347 -1.47 -5.29 -38.53
N ALA A 348 -0.32 -5.96 -38.38
CA ALA A 348 0.35 -6.64 -39.48
C ALA A 348 -0.52 -7.76 -40.08
N ALA A 349 -1.20 -8.55 -39.23
CA ALA A 349 -2.13 -9.58 -39.66
C ALA A 349 -3.31 -9.00 -40.45
N LEU A 350 -3.89 -7.87 -39.99
CA LEU A 350 -4.94 -7.18 -40.75
C LEU A 350 -4.46 -6.79 -42.15
N ARG A 351 -3.28 -6.16 -42.28
CA ARG A 351 -2.71 -5.79 -43.58
C ARG A 351 -2.47 -7.02 -44.47
N TYR A 352 -1.94 -8.09 -43.89
CA TYR A 352 -1.69 -9.34 -44.61
C TYR A 352 -2.98 -9.95 -45.18
N LEU A 353 -4.03 -10.03 -44.36
CA LEU A 353 -5.33 -10.58 -44.76
C LEU A 353 -6.04 -9.71 -45.80
N VAL A 354 -5.90 -8.38 -45.73
CA VAL A 354 -6.38 -7.47 -46.80
C VAL A 354 -5.64 -7.72 -48.11
N ASN A 355 -4.31 -7.86 -48.07
CA ASN A 355 -3.52 -8.16 -49.27
C ASN A 355 -3.88 -9.51 -49.90
N ARG A 356 -4.35 -10.46 -49.08
CA ARG A 356 -4.89 -11.76 -49.53
C ARG A 356 -6.37 -11.71 -49.94
N SER A 357 -6.99 -10.53 -49.95
CA SER A 357 -8.43 -10.34 -50.22
C SER A 357 -9.36 -11.11 -49.28
N GLN A 358 -8.90 -11.46 -48.08
CA GLN A 358 -9.69 -12.15 -47.05
C GLN A 358 -10.39 -11.17 -46.09
N LEU A 359 -9.98 -9.90 -46.09
CA LEU A 359 -10.61 -8.81 -45.33
C LEU A 359 -10.90 -7.61 -46.24
N PRO A 360 -11.92 -6.79 -45.91
CA PRO A 360 -12.23 -5.58 -46.66
C PRO A 360 -11.09 -4.56 -46.56
N LYS A 361 -10.91 -3.74 -47.60
CA LYS A 361 -9.88 -2.68 -47.63
C LYS A 361 -9.99 -1.73 -46.43
N GLU A 362 -11.20 -1.50 -45.91
CA GLU A 362 -11.47 -0.68 -44.71
C GLU A 362 -10.68 -1.14 -43.47
N ALA A 363 -10.28 -2.41 -43.39
CA ALA A 363 -9.44 -2.92 -42.31
C ALA A 363 -8.05 -2.27 -42.24
N LEU A 364 -7.55 -1.68 -43.35
CA LEU A 364 -6.29 -0.94 -43.38
C LEU A 364 -6.32 0.30 -42.49
N THR A 365 -7.46 0.99 -42.38
CA THR A 365 -7.64 2.12 -41.46
C THR A 365 -7.51 1.66 -40.01
N THR A 366 -8.07 0.50 -39.68
CA THR A 366 -7.94 -0.09 -38.34
C THR A 366 -6.50 -0.50 -38.06
N ALA A 367 -5.82 -1.16 -39.01
CA ALA A 367 -4.43 -1.53 -38.89
C ALA A 367 -3.50 -0.32 -38.65
N PHE A 368 -3.68 0.75 -39.43
CA PHE A 368 -2.95 2.00 -39.25
C PHE A 368 -3.12 2.56 -37.83
N PHE A 369 -4.34 2.65 -37.34
CA PHE A 369 -4.63 3.15 -36.00
C PHE A 369 -3.95 2.30 -34.91
N LEU A 370 -4.04 0.97 -35.01
CA LEU A 370 -3.39 0.04 -34.09
C LEU A 370 -1.86 0.24 -34.08
N GLU A 371 -1.23 0.44 -35.23
CA GLU A 371 0.21 0.73 -35.33
C GLU A 371 0.59 2.04 -34.63
N GLN A 372 -0.19 3.11 -34.83
CA GLN A 372 0.09 4.40 -34.20
C GLN A 372 0.03 4.27 -32.67
N VAL A 373 -1.02 3.62 -32.15
CA VAL A 373 -1.20 3.40 -30.72
C VAL A 373 -0.10 2.51 -30.14
N PHE A 374 0.26 1.42 -30.83
CA PHE A 374 1.31 0.52 -30.38
C PHE A 374 2.69 1.20 -30.31
N ARG A 375 3.04 1.96 -31.36
CA ARG A 375 4.30 2.71 -31.42
C ARG A 375 4.37 3.75 -30.31
N TRP A 376 3.28 4.49 -30.08
CA TRP A 376 3.18 5.42 -28.95
C TRP A 376 3.34 4.72 -27.61
N PHE A 377 2.63 3.61 -27.39
CA PHE A 377 2.70 2.86 -26.14
C PHE A 377 4.12 2.32 -25.88
N THR A 378 4.81 1.86 -26.91
CA THR A 378 6.21 1.38 -26.84
C THR A 378 7.17 2.49 -26.40
N ILE A 379 6.98 3.72 -26.90
CA ILE A 379 7.78 4.88 -26.50
C ILE A 379 7.46 5.28 -25.05
N MET A 380 6.18 5.41 -24.71
CA MET A 380 5.74 5.82 -23.37
C MET A 380 6.10 4.78 -22.29
N THR A 381 6.28 3.52 -22.65
CA THR A 381 6.67 2.43 -21.73
C THR A 381 8.11 1.95 -21.95
N SER A 382 8.96 2.75 -22.59
CA SER A 382 10.34 2.38 -22.91
C SER A 382 11.17 2.04 -21.66
N ARG A 383 11.67 0.79 -21.59
CA ARG A 383 12.51 0.29 -20.48
C ARG A 383 13.99 0.10 -20.85
N THR A 384 14.32 0.25 -22.13
CA THR A 384 15.69 0.04 -22.64
C THR A 384 16.22 1.29 -23.29
N MET A 385 17.55 1.44 -23.27
CA MET A 385 18.28 2.52 -23.95
C MET A 385 17.91 2.65 -25.43
N LYS A 386 17.69 1.52 -26.11
CA LYS A 386 17.38 1.47 -27.55
C LYS A 386 16.01 2.08 -27.88
N THR A 387 15.07 2.02 -26.94
CA THR A 387 13.68 2.49 -27.08
C THR A 387 13.42 3.80 -26.34
N ALA A 388 14.39 4.26 -25.54
CA ALA A 388 14.28 5.49 -24.76
C ALA A 388 14.37 6.71 -25.68
N LEU A 389 13.84 7.84 -25.22
CA LEU A 389 14.12 9.12 -25.87
C LEU A 389 15.59 9.44 -25.61
N SER A 390 16.43 9.45 -26.63
CA SER A 390 17.89 9.59 -26.47
C SER A 390 18.51 10.35 -27.61
N GLU A 391 19.53 11.15 -27.31
CA GLU A 391 20.39 11.83 -28.30
C GLU A 391 21.58 10.95 -28.74
N LEU A 392 21.68 9.70 -28.25
CA LEU A 392 22.72 8.76 -28.69
C LEU A 392 22.59 8.43 -30.19
N CYS A 393 21.39 8.60 -30.76
CA CYS A 393 21.14 8.49 -32.19
C CYS A 393 20.18 9.63 -32.59
N PRO A 394 20.72 10.77 -33.09
CA PRO A 394 19.92 11.96 -33.39
C PRO A 394 18.73 11.69 -34.33
N GLN A 395 18.95 10.87 -35.37
CA GLN A 395 17.91 10.47 -36.32
C GLN A 395 16.70 9.81 -35.63
N LYS A 396 16.94 8.84 -34.75
CA LYS A 396 15.87 8.16 -34.00
C LYS A 396 15.19 9.10 -33.00
N ALA A 397 15.95 10.03 -32.43
CA ALA A 397 15.42 11.04 -31.52
C ALA A 397 14.43 11.97 -32.23
N ASP A 398 14.78 12.43 -33.42
CA ASP A 398 13.96 13.30 -34.26
C ASP A 398 12.75 12.55 -34.82
N GLU A 399 12.92 11.31 -35.28
CA GLU A 399 11.81 10.45 -35.70
C GLU A 399 10.80 10.22 -34.57
N ALA A 400 11.29 9.93 -33.35
CA ALA A 400 10.43 9.76 -32.19
C ALA A 400 9.71 11.06 -31.83
N LYS A 401 10.43 12.20 -31.83
CA LYS A 401 9.85 13.52 -31.57
C LYS A 401 8.75 13.87 -32.58
N LYS A 402 9.03 13.72 -33.87
CA LYS A 402 8.08 13.98 -34.96
C LYS A 402 6.86 13.07 -34.84
N PHE A 403 7.09 11.77 -34.60
CA PHE A 403 6.00 10.83 -34.38
C PHE A 403 5.11 11.20 -33.19
N LEU A 404 5.69 11.62 -32.05
CA LEU A 404 4.91 12.06 -30.90
C LEU A 404 4.11 13.35 -31.19
N GLN A 405 4.63 14.25 -32.02
CA GLN A 405 3.89 15.43 -32.50
C GLN A 405 2.72 15.03 -33.41
N ASP A 406 2.95 14.18 -34.41
CA ASP A 406 1.91 13.62 -35.27
C ASP A 406 0.84 12.87 -34.44
N PHE A 407 1.25 12.16 -33.39
CA PHE A 407 0.33 11.45 -32.49
C PHE A 407 -0.55 12.39 -31.66
N ILE A 408 -0.02 13.54 -31.22
CA ILE A 408 -0.80 14.59 -30.56
C ILE A 408 -1.88 15.11 -31.51
N GLU A 409 -1.52 15.41 -32.76
CA GLU A 409 -2.46 15.87 -33.78
C GLU A 409 -3.56 14.83 -34.03
N LEU A 410 -3.18 13.56 -34.22
CA LEU A 410 -4.10 12.45 -34.39
C LEU A 410 -5.13 12.36 -33.26
N PHE A 411 -4.68 12.38 -31.99
CA PHE A 411 -5.57 12.25 -30.84
C PHE A 411 -6.40 13.52 -30.54
N THR A 412 -5.93 14.67 -30.98
CA THR A 412 -6.66 15.94 -30.92
C THR A 412 -7.80 15.98 -31.94
N ASN A 413 -7.56 15.46 -33.14
CA ASN A 413 -8.49 15.55 -34.25
C ASN A 413 -9.47 14.38 -34.34
N LEU A 414 -9.11 13.20 -33.81
CA LEU A 414 -10.01 12.03 -33.82
C LEU A 414 -11.30 12.29 -33.04
N LEU A 415 -12.38 11.62 -33.46
CA LEU A 415 -13.69 11.70 -32.83
C LEU A 415 -14.06 10.34 -32.25
N ILE A 416 -14.52 10.34 -31.00
CA ILE A 416 -15.15 9.17 -30.40
C ILE A 416 -16.67 9.42 -30.36
N VAL A 417 -17.39 8.54 -31.04
CA VAL A 417 -18.85 8.60 -31.20
C VAL A 417 -19.48 7.48 -30.40
N ASP A 418 -20.48 7.82 -29.58
CA ASP A 418 -21.23 6.83 -28.82
C ASP A 418 -22.19 6.02 -29.69
N LYS A 419 -22.82 4.98 -29.13
CA LYS A 419 -23.83 4.17 -29.84
C LYS A 419 -25.02 5.01 -30.34
N GLU A 420 -25.34 6.08 -29.61
CA GLU A 420 -26.40 7.04 -29.93
C GLU A 420 -25.96 8.10 -30.97
N GLY A 421 -24.77 7.98 -31.56
CA GLY A 421 -24.26 8.93 -32.55
C GLY A 421 -23.72 10.24 -31.97
N LYS A 422 -23.74 10.41 -30.64
CA LYS A 422 -23.22 11.61 -29.97
C LYS A 422 -21.70 11.65 -29.97
N ARG A 423 -21.14 12.73 -30.52
CA ARG A 423 -19.70 13.02 -30.52
C ARG A 423 -19.30 13.59 -29.16
N ALA A 424 -18.30 13.00 -28.51
CA ALA A 424 -17.82 13.50 -27.22
C ALA A 424 -16.30 13.40 -27.11
N TRP A 425 -15.68 14.47 -26.60
CA TRP A 425 -14.29 14.46 -26.18
C TRP A 425 -14.15 13.61 -24.91
N LYS A 426 -13.39 12.52 -24.98
CA LYS A 426 -13.28 11.54 -23.88
C LYS A 426 -11.99 11.73 -23.07
N PRO A 427 -11.96 11.34 -21.78
CA PRO A 427 -10.76 11.44 -20.95
C PRO A 427 -9.52 10.79 -21.59
N VAL A 428 -9.66 9.65 -22.28
CA VAL A 428 -8.53 8.99 -22.95
C VAL A 428 -7.82 9.90 -23.97
N GLN A 429 -8.55 10.81 -24.64
CA GLN A 429 -7.96 11.78 -25.56
C GLN A 429 -7.17 12.85 -24.81
N THR A 430 -7.77 13.42 -23.75
CA THR A 430 -7.08 14.35 -22.85
C THR A 430 -5.79 13.75 -22.31
N GLY A 431 -5.83 12.52 -21.80
CA GLY A 431 -4.66 11.87 -21.20
C GLY A 431 -3.59 11.54 -22.23
N ALA A 432 -3.96 11.06 -23.43
CA ALA A 432 -3.02 10.79 -24.51
C ALA A 432 -2.28 12.08 -24.95
N VAL A 433 -3.02 13.18 -25.17
CA VAL A 433 -2.44 14.47 -25.57
C VAL A 433 -1.54 15.03 -24.46
N ILE A 434 -2.05 15.12 -23.22
CA ILE A 434 -1.28 15.68 -22.09
C ILE A 434 -0.01 14.88 -21.83
N SER A 435 -0.10 13.55 -21.75
CA SER A 435 1.07 12.72 -21.43
C SER A 435 2.14 12.79 -22.51
N THR A 436 1.72 12.86 -23.78
CA THR A 436 2.65 12.97 -24.92
C THR A 436 3.34 14.32 -24.95
N MET A 437 2.58 15.41 -24.76
CA MET A 437 3.15 16.75 -24.66
C MET A 437 4.08 16.90 -23.45
N SER A 438 3.68 16.39 -22.29
CA SER A 438 4.53 16.35 -21.09
C SER A 438 5.80 15.56 -21.32
N ALA A 439 5.74 14.41 -22.02
CA ALA A 439 6.93 13.64 -22.37
C ALA A 439 7.90 14.44 -23.26
N LEU A 440 7.40 15.22 -24.22
CA LEU A 440 8.22 16.11 -25.04
C LEU A 440 8.84 17.27 -24.24
N SER A 441 8.08 17.87 -23.33
CA SER A 441 8.60 18.92 -22.43
C SER A 441 9.66 18.38 -21.46
N LEU A 442 9.42 17.21 -20.87
CA LEU A 442 10.39 16.54 -20.00
C LEU A 442 11.63 16.10 -20.77
N ARG A 443 11.49 15.66 -22.03
CA ARG A 443 12.63 15.40 -22.92
C ARG A 443 13.49 16.65 -23.05
N LYS A 444 12.88 17.81 -23.33
CA LYS A 444 13.61 19.08 -23.43
C LYS A 444 14.34 19.39 -22.12
N TYR A 445 13.65 19.33 -20.99
CA TYR A 445 14.24 19.59 -19.68
C TYR A 445 15.41 18.66 -19.37
N PHE A 446 15.20 17.34 -19.39
CA PHE A 446 16.24 16.40 -18.98
C PHE A 446 17.39 16.27 -19.96
N ILE A 447 17.12 16.26 -21.26
CA ILE A 447 18.16 16.02 -22.27
C ILE A 447 18.88 17.31 -22.65
N VAL A 448 18.15 18.40 -22.87
CA VAL A 448 18.73 19.67 -23.35
C VAL A 448 19.23 20.52 -22.19
N GLU A 449 18.43 20.67 -21.13
CA GLU A 449 18.75 21.60 -20.03
C GLU A 449 19.53 20.93 -18.89
N GLN A 450 19.43 19.61 -18.71
CA GLN A 450 20.16 18.85 -17.68
C GLN A 450 21.21 17.90 -18.28
N GLU A 451 21.39 17.92 -19.61
CA GLU A 451 22.41 17.15 -20.34
C GLU A 451 22.36 15.62 -20.12
N PHE A 452 21.18 15.07 -19.86
CA PHE A 452 21.02 13.62 -19.74
C PHE A 452 21.07 12.95 -21.11
N LYS A 453 21.80 11.83 -21.19
CA LYS A 453 21.98 11.07 -22.44
C LYS A 453 20.67 10.47 -22.99
N PHE A 454 19.73 10.16 -22.12
CA PHE A 454 18.44 9.54 -22.47
C PHE A 454 17.42 9.70 -21.35
N LEU A 455 16.14 9.57 -21.71
CA LEU A 455 14.99 9.58 -20.80
C LEU A 455 14.14 8.31 -21.03
N MET A 456 14.00 7.51 -19.98
CA MET A 456 13.13 6.32 -19.99
C MET A 456 11.73 6.67 -19.49
N LEU A 457 10.76 6.76 -20.40
CA LEU A 457 9.38 7.13 -20.04
C LEU A 457 8.67 6.06 -19.20
N SER A 458 9.14 4.81 -19.17
CA SER A 458 8.63 3.78 -18.24
C SER A 458 8.75 4.16 -16.77
N ARG A 459 9.61 5.12 -16.42
CA ARG A 459 9.72 5.68 -15.06
C ARG A 459 8.52 6.56 -14.69
N LEU A 460 7.81 7.09 -15.67
CA LEU A 460 6.61 7.89 -15.53
C LEU A 460 5.34 7.03 -15.63
N SER A 461 5.34 5.87 -14.96
CA SER A 461 4.20 4.94 -14.91
C SER A 461 3.83 4.60 -13.48
N GLN A 462 2.59 4.19 -13.27
CA GLN A 462 2.09 3.79 -11.95
C GLN A 462 2.38 2.33 -11.59
N ASP A 463 3.09 1.58 -12.45
CA ASP A 463 3.52 0.19 -12.21
C ASP A 463 4.12 0.00 -10.80
N ALA A 464 4.89 0.97 -10.32
CA ALA A 464 5.53 0.91 -9.00
C ALA A 464 4.51 0.89 -7.84
N LEU A 465 3.42 1.63 -7.96
CA LEU A 465 2.29 1.66 -7.01
C LEU A 465 1.42 0.42 -7.15
N GLU A 466 1.10 -0.02 -8.37
CA GLU A 466 0.33 -1.26 -8.58
C GLU A 466 1.05 -2.48 -7.96
N ASN A 467 2.38 -2.55 -8.07
CA ASN A 467 3.19 -3.58 -7.42
C ASN A 467 3.15 -3.50 -5.88
N LEU A 468 3.14 -2.28 -5.33
CA LEU A 468 2.97 -2.07 -3.88
C LEU A 468 1.58 -2.56 -3.44
N PHE A 469 0.52 -2.17 -4.15
CA PHE A 469 -0.84 -2.61 -3.85
C PHE A 469 -0.99 -4.12 -3.97
N SER A 470 -0.39 -4.74 -4.98
CA SER A 470 -0.36 -6.20 -5.13
C SER A 470 0.31 -6.88 -3.93
N SER A 471 1.41 -6.31 -3.42
CA SER A 471 2.11 -6.81 -2.23
C SER A 471 1.25 -6.71 -0.97
N ILE A 472 0.45 -5.64 -0.84
CA ILE A 472 -0.50 -5.48 0.27
C ILE A 472 -1.65 -6.49 0.15
N ARG A 473 -2.21 -6.64 -1.06
CA ARG A 473 -3.34 -7.54 -1.35
C ARG A 473 -2.98 -9.01 -1.25
N PHE A 474 -1.70 -9.36 -1.34
CA PHE A 474 -1.21 -10.74 -1.19
C PHE A 474 -1.65 -11.37 0.13
N LYS A 475 -1.71 -10.58 1.22
CA LYS A 475 -2.15 -11.08 2.52
C LYS A 475 -3.67 -11.09 2.67
N THR A 476 -4.31 -9.99 2.30
CA THR A 476 -5.76 -9.81 2.37
C THR A 476 -6.19 -9.06 1.10
N PRO A 477 -7.01 -9.65 0.21
CA PRO A 477 -7.37 -9.03 -1.07
C PRO A 477 -7.98 -7.62 -0.95
N VAL A 478 -8.76 -7.37 0.10
CA VAL A 478 -9.32 -6.06 0.44
C VAL A 478 -9.10 -5.81 1.93
N PRO A 479 -7.94 -5.26 2.33
CA PRO A 479 -7.56 -5.13 3.74
C PRO A 479 -8.45 -4.10 4.45
N ARG A 480 -8.61 -4.25 5.76
CA ARG A 480 -9.11 -3.15 6.61
C ARG A 480 -8.06 -2.06 6.79
N VAL A 481 -8.49 -0.90 7.25
CA VAL A 481 -7.66 0.30 7.47
C VAL A 481 -6.42 -0.02 8.32
N ARG A 482 -6.60 -0.73 9.45
CA ARG A 482 -5.48 -1.14 10.32
C ARG A 482 -4.53 -2.12 9.65
N GLU A 483 -5.07 -3.06 8.88
CA GLU A 483 -4.29 -4.08 8.18
C GLU A 483 -3.46 -3.47 7.05
N PHE A 484 -4.07 -2.54 6.30
CA PHE A 484 -3.39 -1.72 5.28
C PHE A 484 -2.22 -0.99 5.93
N LYS A 485 -2.47 -0.17 6.97
CA LYS A 485 -1.43 0.60 7.67
C LYS A 485 -0.29 -0.29 8.15
N CYS A 486 -0.61 -1.41 8.80
CA CYS A 486 0.40 -2.34 9.33
C CYS A 486 1.26 -2.96 8.22
N THR A 487 0.63 -3.37 7.11
CA THR A 487 1.32 -4.02 5.99
C THR A 487 2.13 -3.01 5.19
N PHE A 488 1.53 -1.86 4.89
CA PHE A 488 2.18 -0.71 4.25
C PHE A 488 3.42 -0.28 5.03
N ARG A 489 3.34 -0.12 6.36
CA ARG A 489 4.52 0.17 7.21
C ARG A 489 5.64 -0.84 7.00
N ILE A 490 5.35 -2.14 7.07
CA ILE A 490 6.39 -3.18 6.91
C ILE A 490 7.03 -3.10 5.52
N ILE A 491 6.22 -2.89 4.46
CA ILE A 491 6.73 -2.80 3.09
C ILE A 491 7.59 -1.55 2.91
N VAL A 492 7.15 -0.40 3.40
CA VAL A 492 7.88 0.87 3.29
C VAL A 492 9.24 0.78 4.00
N LEU A 493 9.27 0.20 5.21
CA LEU A 493 10.52 -0.04 5.94
C LEU A 493 11.42 -1.05 5.21
N ALA A 494 10.85 -2.07 4.58
CA ALA A 494 11.59 -3.01 3.74
C ALA A 494 12.15 -2.37 2.45
N GLN A 495 11.46 -1.39 1.84
CA GLN A 495 11.89 -0.80 0.56
C GLN A 495 13.19 0.01 0.67
N PHE A 496 13.41 0.72 1.78
CA PHE A 496 14.65 1.44 2.03
C PHE A 496 15.89 0.55 2.05
N SER A 497 15.69 -0.69 2.43
CA SER A 497 16.70 -1.67 2.72
C SER A 497 17.20 -2.46 1.50
N GLN A 498 16.73 -2.15 0.28
CA GLN A 498 17.26 -2.77 -0.95
C GLN A 498 18.55 -2.06 -1.42
N PRO A 499 19.72 -2.70 -1.35
CA PRO A 499 20.85 -2.27 -2.17
C PRO A 499 20.51 -2.51 -3.65
N SER A 500 20.87 -1.57 -4.51
CA SER A 500 20.73 -1.74 -5.95
C SER A 500 21.69 -2.86 -6.40
N ARG A 501 21.14 -3.98 -6.92
CA ARG A 501 21.94 -5.15 -7.36
C ARG A 501 22.99 -4.86 -8.46
N HIS A 502 23.00 -3.65 -9.05
CA HIS A 502 23.90 -3.25 -10.14
C HIS A 502 24.45 -1.82 -9.98
N GLY A 503 24.25 -1.16 -8.83
CA GLY A 503 24.92 0.11 -8.58
C GLY A 503 26.33 -0.17 -8.09
N SER A 504 27.34 0.48 -8.67
CA SER A 504 28.75 0.43 -8.21
C SER A 504 28.96 1.10 -6.84
N TYR A 505 28.00 0.97 -5.92
CA TYR A 505 28.18 1.39 -4.54
C TYR A 505 29.05 0.34 -3.86
N ALA A 506 30.16 0.81 -3.29
CA ALA A 506 30.80 0.08 -2.21
C ALA A 506 29.74 -0.30 -1.17
N VAL A 507 29.85 -1.53 -0.66
CA VAL A 507 28.89 -2.18 0.23
C VAL A 507 28.79 -1.49 1.62
N ASP A 508 29.55 -0.43 1.87
CA ASP A 508 29.47 0.45 3.05
C ASP A 508 28.95 1.80 2.57
N GLU A 509 27.68 2.18 2.72
CA GLU A 509 27.21 3.00 3.85
C GLU A 509 25.67 3.01 3.92
N SER A 510 25.00 1.94 3.46
CA SER A 510 23.54 1.78 3.64
C SER A 510 23.12 1.44 5.08
N GLN A 511 23.92 1.85 6.08
CA GLN A 511 23.71 1.60 7.50
C GLN A 511 22.39 2.23 7.98
N ASP A 512 21.37 1.38 7.84
CA ASP A 512 20.19 1.18 8.65
C ASP A 512 19.34 2.40 9.01
N LEU A 513 18.25 2.54 8.25
CA LEU A 513 17.00 3.16 8.69
C LEU A 513 16.59 2.73 10.11
N LEU A 514 16.85 1.47 10.47
CA LEU A 514 16.57 0.92 11.81
C LEU A 514 17.54 1.42 12.89
N LEU A 515 18.76 1.84 12.54
CA LEU A 515 19.70 2.50 13.45
C LEU A 515 19.28 3.97 13.63
N PHE A 516 19.03 4.68 12.52
CA PHE A 516 18.56 6.08 12.57
C PHE A 516 17.25 6.25 13.36
N LEU A 517 16.26 5.37 13.15
CA LEU A 517 14.98 5.45 13.87
C LEU A 517 15.08 5.02 15.35
N LYS A 518 16.14 4.29 15.73
CA LYS A 518 16.44 4.01 17.14
C LYS A 518 17.01 5.22 17.86
N ASP A 519 17.74 6.10 17.17
CA ASP A 519 18.40 7.26 17.77
C ASP A 519 17.46 8.45 18.00
N LYS A 520 16.32 8.53 17.30
CA LYS A 520 15.21 9.47 17.55
C LYS A 520 14.41 9.18 18.84
N LYS A 521 15.02 8.50 19.81
CA LYS A 521 14.38 7.92 21.00
C LYS A 521 13.82 8.93 21.99
N GLU A 522 14.04 10.22 21.78
CA GLU A 522 13.58 11.31 22.63
C GLU A 522 12.89 12.35 21.75
N LEU A 523 11.76 12.90 22.23
CA LEU A 523 10.88 13.89 21.58
C LEU A 523 9.70 13.27 20.81
N VAL A 524 8.77 12.65 21.53
CA VAL A 524 7.35 12.71 21.16
C VAL A 524 6.71 13.70 22.13
N LYS A 525 6.36 14.89 21.65
CA LYS A 525 5.45 15.81 22.34
C LYS A 525 4.05 15.19 22.36
N ASP A 526 3.45 15.16 23.54
CA ASP A 526 2.04 14.84 23.71
C ASP A 526 1.17 15.84 22.92
N CYS A 527 0.10 15.34 22.31
CA CYS A 527 -0.98 16.18 21.81
C CYS A 527 -1.83 16.63 23.00
N GLU A 528 -2.35 17.87 22.94
CA GLU A 528 -3.39 18.35 23.84
C GLU A 528 -4.66 17.51 23.57
N ASP A 529 -4.91 16.51 24.40
CA ASP A 529 -6.16 15.76 24.44
C ASP A 529 -7.16 16.53 25.30
N ASP A 530 -8.43 16.61 24.89
CA ASP A 530 -9.49 17.07 25.79
C ASP A 530 -9.56 16.14 27.01
N VAL A 531 -9.66 16.75 28.19
CA VAL A 531 -9.88 16.01 29.44
C VAL A 531 -11.22 15.28 29.33
N ALA A 532 -11.26 14.00 29.75
CA ALA A 532 -12.50 13.27 29.86
C ALA A 532 -13.43 14.06 30.80
N GLU A 533 -14.71 14.18 30.44
CA GLU A 533 -15.63 14.90 31.33
C GLU A 533 -15.77 14.11 32.63
N ALA A 534 -15.65 14.83 33.74
CA ALA A 534 -15.92 14.30 35.06
C ALA A 534 -17.35 13.75 35.08
N VAL A 535 -17.48 12.60 35.74
CA VAL A 535 -18.73 11.88 35.92
C VAL A 535 -19.69 12.79 36.71
N ASP A 536 -20.90 13.00 36.18
CA ASP A 536 -22.04 13.38 37.01
C ASP A 536 -22.35 12.19 37.94
N ASP A 537 -22.54 12.41 39.24
CA ASP A 537 -22.75 11.40 40.31
C ASP A 537 -24.06 10.58 40.14
N GLY A 538 -24.56 10.44 38.92
CA GLY A 538 -25.67 9.56 38.58
C GLY A 538 -25.33 8.10 38.86
N ILE A 539 -26.30 7.34 39.35
CA ILE A 539 -26.18 5.90 39.57
C ILE A 539 -26.07 5.21 38.19
N LEU A 540 -25.09 4.33 38.00
CA LEU A 540 -25.03 3.46 36.83
C LEU A 540 -26.17 2.44 36.93
N GLU A 541 -27.30 2.73 36.26
CA GLU A 541 -28.42 1.79 36.15
C GLU A 541 -28.11 0.75 35.05
N LEU A 542 -27.84 -0.49 35.48
CA LEU A 542 -27.77 -1.68 34.63
C LEU A 542 -28.97 -2.58 34.95
N CYS A 543 -29.56 -3.22 33.95
CA CYS A 543 -30.50 -4.31 34.20
C CYS A 543 -29.76 -5.55 34.74
N GLU A 544 -30.50 -6.48 35.34
CA GLU A 544 -29.93 -7.69 35.95
C GLU A 544 -29.05 -8.47 34.96
N GLU A 545 -29.47 -8.58 33.69
CA GLU A 545 -28.71 -9.31 32.67
C GLU A 545 -27.40 -8.59 32.25
N GLU A 546 -27.41 -7.25 32.23
CA GLU A 546 -26.21 -6.46 31.95
C GLU A 546 -25.23 -6.52 33.12
N GLN A 547 -25.74 -6.54 34.35
CA GLN A 547 -24.92 -6.68 35.55
C GLN A 547 -24.20 -8.03 35.61
N ASP A 548 -24.92 -9.12 35.34
CA ASP A 548 -24.34 -10.46 35.21
C ASP A 548 -23.30 -10.55 34.09
N SER A 549 -23.56 -9.86 32.97
CA SER A 549 -22.63 -9.79 31.84
C SER A 549 -21.35 -9.02 32.19
N LEU A 550 -21.46 -7.94 32.96
CA LEU A 550 -20.34 -7.16 33.45
C LEU A 550 -19.48 -7.99 34.42
N GLU A 551 -20.11 -8.77 35.31
CA GLU A 551 -19.40 -9.64 36.24
C GLU A 551 -18.64 -10.77 35.50
N TYR A 552 -19.28 -11.40 34.50
CA TYR A 552 -18.60 -12.35 33.62
C TYR A 552 -17.40 -11.72 32.88
N PHE A 553 -17.56 -10.49 32.42
CA PHE A 553 -16.51 -9.75 31.73
C PHE A 553 -15.35 -9.37 32.68
N ALA A 554 -15.66 -8.97 33.92
CA ALA A 554 -14.66 -8.71 34.97
C ALA A 554 -13.82 -9.97 35.25
N GLY A 555 -14.44 -11.15 35.31
CA GLY A 555 -13.74 -12.43 35.40
C GLY A 555 -12.77 -12.68 34.25
N TYR A 556 -13.15 -12.34 33.02
CA TYR A 556 -12.26 -12.40 31.86
C TYR A 556 -11.09 -11.41 31.95
N ILE A 557 -11.32 -10.19 32.45
CA ILE A 557 -10.26 -9.20 32.67
C ILE A 557 -9.24 -9.73 33.69
N ALA A 558 -9.70 -10.28 34.82
CA ALA A 558 -8.84 -10.91 35.83
C ALA A 558 -7.96 -12.01 35.22
N TYR A 559 -8.57 -12.93 34.46
CA TYR A 559 -7.86 -13.99 33.75
C TYR A 559 -6.79 -13.43 32.80
N ALA A 560 -7.13 -12.41 32.00
CA ALA A 560 -6.24 -11.84 31.01
C ALA A 560 -5.05 -11.11 31.64
N VAL A 561 -5.27 -10.38 32.75
CA VAL A 561 -4.21 -9.68 33.49
C VAL A 561 -3.24 -10.68 34.13
N ILE A 562 -3.77 -11.72 34.79
CA ILE A 562 -2.96 -12.81 35.41
C ILE A 562 -2.12 -13.55 34.37
N ARG A 563 -2.67 -13.77 33.17
CA ARG A 563 -1.95 -14.48 32.10
C ARG A 563 -0.87 -13.64 31.44
N ARG A 564 -1.07 -12.33 31.31
CA ARG A 564 -0.13 -11.42 30.61
C ARG A 564 1.00 -10.92 31.49
N HIS A 565 0.77 -10.80 32.79
CA HIS A 565 1.72 -10.22 33.73
C HIS A 565 2.14 -11.26 34.77
N LYS A 566 3.42 -11.23 35.16
CA LYS A 566 3.87 -11.99 36.34
C LYS A 566 3.41 -11.21 37.58
N LEU A 567 2.52 -11.80 38.37
CA LEU A 567 1.92 -11.20 39.57
C LEU A 567 2.24 -12.04 40.80
N CYS A 568 2.40 -11.41 41.96
CA CYS A 568 2.49 -12.11 43.25
C CYS A 568 1.13 -12.70 43.66
N ARG A 569 1.12 -13.57 44.69
CA ARG A 569 -0.10 -14.21 45.19
C ARG A 569 -1.14 -13.19 45.67
N ALA A 570 -0.72 -12.15 46.39
CA ALA A 570 -1.61 -11.10 46.89
C ALA A 570 -2.35 -10.35 45.76
N CYS A 571 -1.65 -10.05 44.66
CA CYS A 571 -2.24 -9.43 43.47
C CYS A 571 -3.18 -10.37 42.70
N GLN A 572 -2.98 -11.68 42.79
CA GLN A 572 -3.88 -12.64 42.16
C GLN A 572 -5.16 -12.82 42.99
N SER A 573 -5.03 -12.91 44.32
CA SER A 573 -6.17 -12.99 45.24
C SER A 573 -7.00 -11.70 45.27
N SER A 574 -6.38 -10.54 45.04
CA SER A 574 -7.13 -9.27 44.94
C SER A 574 -7.98 -9.17 43.68
N LEU A 575 -7.76 -10.01 42.65
CA LEU A 575 -8.49 -9.98 41.37
C LEU A 575 -9.54 -11.09 41.26
N VAL A 576 -9.35 -12.22 41.94
CA VAL A 576 -10.18 -13.41 41.79
C VAL A 576 -10.62 -13.87 43.17
N ASP A 577 -11.92 -14.08 43.35
CA ASP A 577 -12.48 -14.69 44.55
C ASP A 577 -12.67 -16.20 44.31
N GLY A 578 -12.14 -17.02 45.22
CA GLY A 578 -12.29 -18.47 45.20
C GLY A 578 -13.40 -19.01 46.10
N SER A 579 -13.99 -18.13 46.93
CA SER A 579 -14.95 -18.46 47.99
C SER A 579 -16.38 -17.99 47.71
N LYS A 580 -16.59 -17.09 46.76
CA LYS A 580 -17.92 -16.59 46.39
C LYS A 580 -18.77 -17.65 45.68
N ARG A 581 -20.10 -17.57 45.89
CA ARG A 581 -21.10 -18.28 45.09
C ARG A 581 -20.89 -17.90 43.62
N ILE A 582 -20.77 -18.89 42.75
CA ILE A 582 -20.54 -18.67 41.32
C ILE A 582 -21.79 -17.95 40.76
N PRO A 583 -21.65 -16.78 40.11
CA PRO A 583 -22.77 -16.08 39.48
C PRO A 583 -23.48 -16.97 38.46
N GLU A 584 -24.80 -16.82 38.31
CA GLU A 584 -25.63 -17.71 37.51
C GLU A 584 -25.14 -17.78 36.05
N LEU A 585 -24.87 -16.63 35.43
CA LEU A 585 -24.34 -16.58 34.06
C LEU A 585 -22.95 -17.24 33.93
N VAL A 586 -22.09 -17.12 34.95
CA VAL A 586 -20.75 -17.75 34.95
C VAL A 586 -20.89 -19.27 35.06
N ALA A 587 -21.82 -19.74 35.90
CA ALA A 587 -22.12 -21.16 36.05
C ALA A 587 -22.67 -21.77 34.76
N LEU A 588 -23.60 -21.08 34.09
CA LEU A 588 -24.20 -21.51 32.82
C LEU A 588 -23.19 -21.52 31.65
N LYS A 589 -22.21 -20.61 31.63
CA LYS A 589 -21.15 -20.57 30.60
C LYS A 589 -20.00 -21.56 30.84
N PHE A 590 -20.02 -22.31 31.94
CA PHE A 590 -18.94 -23.23 32.33
C PHE A 590 -19.10 -24.61 31.64
N TYR A 591 -18.48 -24.79 30.47
CA TYR A 591 -18.64 -26.04 29.67
C TYR A 591 -17.92 -27.29 30.23
N ALA A 592 -16.89 -27.16 31.08
CA ALA A 592 -16.09 -28.31 31.52
C ALA A 592 -15.73 -28.23 33.01
N LYS A 593 -16.50 -28.92 33.87
CA LYS A 593 -16.31 -29.04 35.33
C LYS A 593 -14.88 -29.44 35.77
N GLN A 594 -14.06 -30.02 34.88
CA GLN A 594 -12.67 -30.44 35.13
C GLN A 594 -11.67 -30.05 34.01
N GLY A 595 -11.80 -28.87 33.40
CA GLY A 595 -10.86 -28.38 32.38
C GLY A 595 -9.61 -27.67 32.93
N ARG A 596 -8.49 -27.69 32.19
CA ARG A 596 -7.20 -27.02 32.51
C ARG A 596 -7.26 -25.48 32.64
N ASN A 597 -8.42 -24.84 32.55
CA ASN A 597 -8.61 -23.38 32.73
C ASN A 597 -10.06 -23.08 33.17
N PRO A 598 -10.37 -23.07 34.48
CA PRO A 598 -11.69 -22.64 34.94
C PRO A 598 -11.91 -21.14 34.68
N LEU A 599 -13.14 -20.76 34.33
CA LEU A 599 -13.59 -19.36 34.37
C LEU A 599 -13.31 -18.77 35.76
N LYS A 600 -12.93 -17.49 35.78
CA LYS A 600 -12.56 -16.79 37.02
C LYS A 600 -13.74 -15.96 37.50
N VAL A 601 -14.06 -16.06 38.79
CA VAL A 601 -15.03 -15.19 39.46
C VAL A 601 -14.26 -13.95 39.95
N PRO A 602 -14.70 -12.73 39.60
CA PRO A 602 -14.03 -11.52 40.03
C PRO A 602 -14.15 -11.33 41.55
N SER A 603 -13.15 -10.70 42.16
CA SER A 603 -13.26 -10.22 43.54
C SER A 603 -14.22 -9.02 43.65
N GLU A 604 -14.72 -8.74 44.85
CA GLU A 604 -15.57 -7.58 45.10
C GLU A 604 -14.90 -6.24 44.74
N PRO A 605 -13.62 -6.00 45.14
CA PRO A 605 -12.93 -4.79 44.72
C PRO A 605 -12.80 -4.66 43.20
N LEU A 606 -12.59 -5.80 42.50
CA LEU A 606 -12.52 -5.79 41.04
C LEU A 606 -13.89 -5.48 40.43
N ALA A 607 -14.97 -6.06 40.94
CA ALA A 607 -16.32 -5.79 40.45
C ALA A 607 -16.69 -4.31 40.59
N GLU A 608 -16.40 -3.69 41.74
CA GLU A 608 -16.60 -2.26 41.97
C GLU A 608 -15.79 -1.39 41.00
N LEU A 609 -14.50 -1.71 40.82
CA LEU A 609 -13.64 -1.02 39.86
C LEU A 609 -14.22 -1.12 38.43
N MET A 610 -14.69 -2.29 38.02
CA MET A 610 -15.26 -2.48 36.68
C MET A 610 -16.59 -1.72 36.50
N ARG A 611 -17.43 -1.57 37.54
CA ARG A 611 -18.64 -0.72 37.48
C ARG A 611 -18.28 0.75 37.26
N ALA A 612 -17.30 1.26 38.02
CA ALA A 612 -16.81 2.62 37.83
C ALA A 612 -16.23 2.81 36.41
N CYS A 613 -15.49 1.83 35.90
CA CYS A 613 -14.98 1.87 34.53
C CYS A 613 -16.11 1.88 33.48
N GLU A 614 -17.16 1.07 33.65
CA GLU A 614 -18.29 1.04 32.70
C GLU A 614 -19.04 2.37 32.71
N GLN A 615 -19.28 2.96 33.88
CA GLN A 615 -19.93 4.27 34.01
C GLN A 615 -19.14 5.36 33.26
N LEU A 616 -17.84 5.47 33.56
CA LEU A 616 -16.98 6.45 32.91
C LEU A 616 -16.90 6.24 31.40
N PHE A 617 -16.87 4.97 30.94
CA PHE A 617 -16.87 4.64 29.52
C PHE A 617 -18.18 5.05 28.84
N ARG A 618 -19.34 4.73 29.42
CA ARG A 618 -20.66 5.06 28.83
C ARG A 618 -20.85 6.56 28.68
N SER A 619 -20.49 7.35 29.69
CA SER A 619 -20.59 8.82 29.64
C SER A 619 -19.72 9.44 28.53
N ASN A 620 -18.60 8.80 28.18
CA ASN A 620 -17.64 9.30 27.20
C ASN A 620 -17.66 8.50 25.87
N GLU A 621 -18.58 7.55 25.67
CA GLU A 621 -18.54 6.60 24.55
C GLU A 621 -18.58 7.30 23.18
N THR A 622 -19.46 8.30 23.03
CA THR A 622 -19.59 9.10 21.80
C THR A 622 -18.33 9.93 21.56
N ARG A 623 -17.79 10.59 22.60
CA ARG A 623 -16.55 11.38 22.53
C ARG A 623 -15.35 10.52 22.15
N LEU A 624 -15.25 9.30 22.67
CA LEU A 624 -14.22 8.32 22.29
C LEU A 624 -14.34 7.94 20.82
N LEU A 625 -15.55 7.57 20.36
CA LEU A 625 -15.79 7.12 18.99
C LEU A 625 -15.60 8.21 17.93
N ASP A 626 -15.73 9.48 18.33
CA ASP A 626 -15.43 10.65 17.51
C ASP A 626 -14.00 11.17 17.68
N SER A 627 -13.14 10.42 18.39
CA SER A 627 -11.73 10.76 18.64
C SER A 627 -11.53 12.12 19.32
N LYS A 628 -12.51 12.57 20.12
CA LYS A 628 -12.41 13.76 20.98
C LYS A 628 -11.80 13.45 22.35
N CYS A 629 -11.89 12.18 22.77
CA CYS A 629 -11.32 11.69 24.02
C CYS A 629 -10.45 10.46 23.72
N SER A 630 -9.41 10.22 24.52
CA SER A 630 -8.53 9.05 24.41
C SER A 630 -8.72 8.07 25.56
N ILE A 631 -8.32 6.80 25.36
CA ILE A 631 -8.27 5.83 26.46
C ILE A 631 -7.33 6.32 27.58
N GLU A 632 -6.28 7.06 27.24
CA GLU A 632 -5.35 7.59 28.24
C GLU A 632 -6.01 8.64 29.14
N SER A 633 -6.86 9.49 28.56
CA SER A 633 -7.70 10.44 29.30
C SER A 633 -8.63 9.73 30.29
N LEU A 634 -9.30 8.65 29.85
CA LEU A 634 -10.14 7.82 30.75
C LEU A 634 -9.35 7.17 31.89
N LYS A 635 -8.12 6.72 31.61
CA LYS A 635 -7.26 6.15 32.67
C LYS A 635 -6.91 7.20 33.70
N LYS A 636 -6.50 8.40 33.28
CA LYS A 636 -6.16 9.50 34.19
C LYS A 636 -7.35 9.87 35.09
N SER A 637 -8.54 10.03 34.52
CA SER A 637 -9.76 10.30 35.31
C SER A 637 -10.15 9.15 36.23
N MET A 638 -9.77 7.92 35.91
CA MET A 638 -9.97 6.77 36.80
C MET A 638 -8.94 6.72 37.92
N GLU A 639 -7.70 7.14 37.66
CA GLU A 639 -6.61 7.25 38.65
C GLU A 639 -6.90 8.33 39.71
N GLU A 640 -7.71 9.34 39.39
CA GLU A 640 -8.19 10.35 40.35
C GLU A 640 -9.13 9.76 41.43
N ARG A 641 -9.71 8.58 41.21
CA ARG A 641 -10.56 7.87 42.19
C ARG A 641 -9.73 6.99 43.13
N VAL A 642 -8.98 7.65 44.01
CA VAL A 642 -8.00 7.01 44.92
C VAL A 642 -8.62 5.89 45.76
N ASP A 643 -9.84 6.09 46.26
CA ASP A 643 -10.61 5.16 47.11
C ASP A 643 -10.88 3.79 46.46
N LEU A 644 -10.92 3.70 45.13
CA LEU A 644 -11.04 2.42 44.42
C LEU A 644 -9.68 1.71 44.25
N TYR A 645 -8.59 2.47 44.17
CA TYR A 645 -7.25 1.96 43.94
C TYR A 645 -6.57 1.49 45.24
N GLU A 646 -6.89 2.11 46.38
CA GLU A 646 -6.41 1.71 47.71
C GLU A 646 -6.79 0.27 48.08
N LYS A 647 -7.88 -0.27 47.51
CA LYS A 647 -8.34 -1.64 47.72
C LYS A 647 -7.43 -2.70 47.08
N PHE A 648 -6.42 -2.29 46.31
CA PHE A 648 -5.50 -3.18 45.60
C PHE A 648 -4.05 -3.06 46.07
N PRO A 649 -3.25 -4.15 46.01
CA PRO A 649 -1.83 -4.07 46.33
C PRO A 649 -1.05 -3.20 45.33
N VAL A 650 -0.26 -2.25 45.84
CA VAL A 650 0.55 -1.29 45.05
C VAL A 650 1.67 -1.98 44.24
N CYS A 651 2.14 -3.15 44.69
CA CYS A 651 3.36 -3.80 44.18
C CYS A 651 3.39 -4.15 42.67
N HIS A 652 2.24 -4.29 42.00
CA HIS A 652 2.20 -4.61 40.56
C HIS A 652 1.24 -3.74 39.75
N SER A 653 0.71 -2.63 40.29
CA SER A 653 -0.28 -1.77 39.60
C SER A 653 -1.42 -2.57 38.95
N VAL A 654 -2.02 -3.50 39.70
CA VAL A 654 -3.03 -4.42 39.14
C VAL A 654 -4.33 -3.70 38.78
N ALA A 655 -4.74 -2.69 39.55
CA ALA A 655 -5.92 -1.86 39.26
C ALA A 655 -5.76 -1.12 37.92
N GLU A 656 -4.64 -0.42 37.73
CA GLU A 656 -4.30 0.27 36.47
C GLU A 656 -4.32 -0.69 35.27
N LYS A 657 -3.70 -1.87 35.41
CA LYS A 657 -3.66 -2.89 34.35
C LYS A 657 -5.04 -3.45 34.04
N ALA A 658 -5.89 -3.63 35.05
CA ALA A 658 -7.26 -4.10 34.89
C ALA A 658 -8.12 -3.06 34.19
N ALA A 659 -8.12 -1.81 34.67
CA ALA A 659 -8.83 -0.68 34.06
C ALA A 659 -8.39 -0.44 32.61
N ALA A 660 -7.08 -0.40 32.35
CA ALA A 660 -6.55 -0.27 30.99
C ALA A 660 -7.00 -1.41 30.06
N HIS A 661 -7.05 -2.65 30.57
CA HIS A 661 -7.50 -3.78 29.76
C HIS A 661 -9.01 -3.76 29.53
N PHE A 662 -9.79 -3.31 30.53
CA PHE A 662 -11.23 -3.12 30.44
C PHE A 662 -11.59 -2.10 29.36
N PHE A 663 -11.09 -0.86 29.44
CA PHE A 663 -11.39 0.20 28.48
C PHE A 663 -11.03 -0.21 27.04
N LEU A 664 -9.90 -0.89 26.85
CA LEU A 664 -9.48 -1.36 25.53
C LEU A 664 -10.38 -2.47 24.97
N CYS A 665 -10.90 -3.35 25.82
CA CYS A 665 -11.88 -4.37 25.40
C CYS A 665 -13.25 -3.75 25.13
N ARG A 666 -13.71 -2.87 26.02
CA ARG A 666 -15.00 -2.18 25.89
C ARG A 666 -15.05 -1.27 24.66
N LEU A 667 -13.95 -0.58 24.34
CA LEU A 667 -13.80 0.16 23.08
C LEU A 667 -13.93 -0.74 21.86
N ARG A 668 -13.38 -1.96 21.90
CA ARG A 668 -13.54 -2.91 20.78
C ARG A 668 -14.98 -3.37 20.62
N PHE A 669 -15.73 -3.52 21.71
CA PHE A 669 -17.16 -3.84 21.65
C PHE A 669 -17.94 -2.69 21.03
N ALA A 670 -17.73 -1.46 21.52
CA ALA A 670 -18.33 -0.24 20.99
C ALA A 670 -18.03 -0.06 19.49
N LEU A 671 -16.77 -0.22 19.08
CA LEU A 671 -16.36 -0.16 17.67
C LEU A 671 -17.02 -1.24 16.82
N LYS A 672 -17.20 -2.46 17.35
CA LYS A 672 -17.88 -3.53 16.63
C LYS A 672 -19.34 -3.17 16.39
N GLN A 673 -20.05 -2.68 17.41
CA GLN A 673 -21.43 -2.25 17.31
C GLN A 673 -21.58 -1.07 16.34
N ARG A 674 -20.76 -0.03 16.52
CA ARG A 674 -20.76 1.14 15.64
C ARG A 674 -20.47 0.79 14.18
N ASN A 675 -19.54 -0.15 13.93
CA ASN A 675 -19.30 -0.65 12.59
C ASN A 675 -20.51 -1.35 11.99
N MET A 676 -21.25 -2.14 12.76
CA MET A 676 -22.47 -2.78 12.26
C MET A 676 -23.51 -1.75 11.84
N GLU A 677 -23.72 -0.71 12.66
CA GLU A 677 -24.61 0.42 12.32
C GLU A 677 -24.18 1.15 11.05
N LEU A 678 -22.92 1.60 10.98
CA LEU A 678 -22.39 2.36 9.84
C LEU A 678 -22.43 1.53 8.54
N LEU A 679 -22.08 0.25 8.61
CA LEU A 679 -22.16 -0.65 7.46
C LEU A 679 -23.60 -0.94 7.04
N SER A 680 -24.55 -0.99 7.97
CA SER A 680 -25.98 -1.14 7.65
C SER A 680 -26.50 0.10 6.89
N LYS A 681 -26.16 1.31 7.35
CA LYS A 681 -26.46 2.58 6.67
C LYS A 681 -25.87 2.62 5.26
N LEU A 682 -24.60 2.23 5.10
CA LEU A 682 -23.92 2.13 3.80
C LEU A 682 -24.58 1.13 2.84
N ARG A 683 -25.09 0.00 3.35
CA ARG A 683 -25.81 -0.98 2.54
C ARG A 683 -27.16 -0.44 2.06
N GLN A 684 -27.84 0.35 2.88
CA GLN A 684 -29.11 0.99 2.53
C GLN A 684 -28.92 2.09 1.48
N SER A 685 -27.90 2.94 1.62
CA SER A 685 -27.59 3.97 0.62
C SER A 685 -27.01 3.39 -0.69
N GLY A 686 -26.27 2.29 -0.61
CA GLY A 686 -25.67 1.58 -1.75
C GLY A 686 -26.64 0.76 -2.62
N LYS A 687 -27.96 0.80 -2.37
CA LYS A 687 -28.96 0.18 -3.25
C LYS A 687 -29.23 0.97 -4.55
N CYS A 688 -28.72 2.20 -4.68
CA CYS A 688 -28.88 3.05 -5.88
C CYS A 688 -27.60 3.28 -6.71
N GLY A 689 -26.51 2.55 -6.48
CA GLY A 689 -25.24 2.74 -7.21
C GLY A 689 -24.62 1.44 -7.73
N SER A 690 -24.13 1.48 -8.97
CA SER A 690 -23.40 0.38 -9.61
C SER A 690 -22.16 -0.02 -8.82
N LYS A 691 -22.21 -1.23 -8.22
CA LYS A 691 -21.19 -1.77 -7.29
C LYS A 691 -19.92 -2.23 -8.02
N SER A 692 -18.75 -1.81 -7.54
CA SER A 692 -17.45 -2.39 -7.91
C SER A 692 -17.18 -3.71 -7.17
N VAL A 693 -16.22 -4.48 -7.67
CA VAL A 693 -15.95 -5.91 -7.38
C VAL A 693 -15.74 -6.23 -5.89
N GLY A 694 -15.19 -5.33 -5.07
CA GLY A 694 -15.00 -5.57 -3.64
C GLY A 694 -16.30 -5.86 -2.88
N MET A 695 -17.43 -5.32 -3.35
CA MET A 695 -18.75 -5.55 -2.75
C MET A 695 -19.34 -6.93 -3.08
N ARG A 696 -18.91 -7.60 -4.17
CA ARG A 696 -19.43 -8.94 -4.52
C ARG A 696 -18.78 -10.06 -3.72
N VAL A 697 -17.52 -9.90 -3.33
CA VAL A 697 -16.83 -10.85 -2.44
C VAL A 697 -17.44 -10.83 -1.03
N LEU A 698 -17.89 -9.65 -0.56
CA LEU A 698 -18.63 -9.52 0.70
C LEU A 698 -20.04 -10.12 0.65
N SER A 699 -20.67 -10.18 -0.52
CA SER A 699 -21.98 -10.82 -0.67
C SER A 699 -21.93 -12.35 -0.85
N GLN A 700 -20.75 -12.92 -1.14
CA GLN A 700 -20.61 -14.37 -1.37
C GLN A 700 -19.94 -15.13 -0.22
N ASN A 701 -19.27 -14.43 0.72
CA ASN A 701 -18.55 -15.08 1.84
C ASN A 701 -19.23 -14.92 3.21
N VAL A 702 -20.52 -14.55 3.25
CA VAL A 702 -21.31 -14.48 4.50
C VAL A 702 -22.72 -15.08 4.30
N SER A 703 -22.81 -16.12 3.47
CA SER A 703 -23.93 -17.07 3.51
C SER A 703 -23.46 -18.37 4.13
#